data_AF-A0AAE4PZL3-F1
#
_entry.id   AF-A0AAE4PZL3-F1
#
_cell.length_a   1.000
_cell.length_b   1.000
_cell.length_c   1.000
_cell.angle_alpha   90.00
_cell.angle_beta   90.00
_cell.angle_gamma   90.00
#
_symmetry.space_group_name_H-M   'P 1'
#
loop_
_entity.id
_entity.type
_entity.pdbx_description
1 polymer ?
#
loop_
_entity_poly.entity_id
_entity_poly.type
_entity_poly.pdbx_seq_one_letter_code
_entity_poly.pdbx_strand_id
1 'polypeptide(L)'
;MVRLLMILNLALRFQTHYMRGLSSNLLLIFFILTSSPTYAAIDCNSVFPGPIQSFSSTGELYMQSGALIENYNVLDVCFKTVKNYHEMNANACGIGRCQISGTPSLARAAPTFVSSSTSATNTVANWTTPSVELGTTAGYGQRFNSSRWDIGTLTINTGGNVTVSDAYSTYVIKDLTFYNAATMTLKAGKTYIIDGDLNLNSGTLNIVGTGDTKLYIKGNFTIALSSVFNAPTSVDVYVGNRLEVQSNAQIQGSYYVADNATLLNSAVLVGRLSAKNVTLGSNSKVIYDAGAPVLQCFNDTFSQSALSSDWVVSRSSGTFTPSIRSGRLRLTEASSNQSTASTYQRLFPAAANLVEIQFDHYAYGGNGADGIALVLSDAAITPQPGAFGGPLGYGFKPGISGFAGGWLGIGIDEFGNFSGEGGSINLSGQRRQSVAVRGSGSGTSGYRYLRGTCNNGTTNTSGNCLSPTVDGNNVSPAHRYKITIDSQVSGQSMVKIERNTGSGFVTLIPAFNAIAQTGQAATPSDFLLSLTGSTGGSNNNHEIDNVQICALKSNPIGAQIDHFEFDHTGQGLTCNPETVTIRACANASCSQLFTDPLTATLLPESSSEGVWIGGNQVSFSGGTTQLQLRRNTAGIVTLGVKGSSPTTKPLSKTLCRIGNGGLSENNCSLTFADSGFVFDVPDKRANRPEQVVVKAVKKSDVTQQCVPSFQSQTKTLNFWSSYQTPSAPISPKAVTINNTAISSSSASPTALSLLFDTNGQANISVNYPDAGKLQLDAQYIGSGNEQGLVMTGSDQFVSVPAGLCVKPVDASASCPSADMSCSAYRKAGQNFGMTLQAMAWEKDGDTDFCSGNLSTPNFSDQAMKLVSKVVAPSIASGGHDGVLGVTSYSHTAQTNNLNTISNQSISEVGVFQITAQASPNYLGSASSLNIPIGYSANIGRFVPDRFLVGDVSVLPACGSFSYMDQPFPMSMSIKALNIGGAVTQNYFPPFSLATAKLVGENNNNGVDLQSRLSTLPVNAASWVQGVATVDGAYRAYLNRVTLNVTTNLYQDGPFELLDIGVQLLDNDPRPNGLYSYVALPDMDAASSGACTNCNAKKISTQILRHGRVVMDNTYGPETEILRMPTRAEYWNGTNWVLNGDDSCTIATYNLGSQVDNAGLGYNFDPDLATGQSITRTGASSVFQAGQFDLLWRALTSSGNLYRGQVTAPLEVPTWLEWYWNWNGVSPTSLSDPRASAFFGRYRGHDRIIYWREVN
;
A
#
# COMPACT_ATOMS: atom_id res chain seq x y z
N MET A 1 33.41 18.13 74.23
CA MET A 1 33.79 18.64 72.89
C MET A 1 34.93 17.87 72.23
N VAL A 2 36.01 17.48 72.94
CA VAL A 2 37.12 16.70 72.34
C VAL A 2 36.74 15.23 72.03
N ARG A 3 35.79 14.62 72.76
CA ARG A 3 35.23 13.28 72.40
C ARG A 3 34.22 13.28 71.24
N LEU A 4 33.71 14.45 70.83
CA LEU A 4 32.81 14.56 69.67
C LEU A 4 33.58 14.79 68.37
N LEU A 5 34.79 15.39 68.43
CA LEU A 5 35.68 15.56 67.28
C LEU A 5 36.45 14.27 66.88
N MET A 6 36.60 13.30 67.78
CA MET A 6 37.24 12.01 67.44
C MET A 6 36.28 11.03 66.72
N ILE A 7 34.97 11.15 66.97
CA ILE A 7 33.95 10.32 66.29
C ILE A 7 33.67 10.84 64.87
N LEU A 8 33.77 12.16 64.64
CA LEU A 8 33.59 12.75 63.31
C LEU A 8 34.78 12.50 62.36
N ASN A 9 36.00 12.31 62.88
CA ASN A 9 37.18 12.02 62.06
C ASN A 9 37.32 10.53 61.67
N LEU A 10 36.68 9.61 62.41
CA LEU A 10 36.60 8.20 62.02
C LEU A 10 35.49 7.96 60.97
N ALA A 11 34.44 8.77 60.97
CA ALA A 11 33.34 8.70 60.00
C ALA A 11 33.72 9.24 58.60
N LEU A 12 34.64 10.23 58.50
CA LEU A 12 35.09 10.77 57.21
C LEU A 12 36.17 9.95 56.50
N ARG A 13 36.82 8.98 57.16
CA ARG A 13 37.79 8.07 56.50
C ARG A 13 37.18 6.74 56.03
N PHE A 14 35.95 6.41 56.42
CA PHE A 14 35.25 5.22 55.94
C PHE A 14 34.37 5.47 54.70
N GLN A 15 34.11 6.73 54.32
CA GLN A 15 33.33 7.07 53.13
C GLN A 15 34.15 7.15 51.82
N THR A 16 35.48 7.17 51.88
CA THR A 16 36.33 7.27 50.67
C THR A 16 36.76 5.92 50.07
N HIS A 17 36.59 4.81 50.79
CA HIS A 17 36.89 3.47 50.26
C HIS A 17 35.65 2.64 49.86
N TYR A 18 34.46 2.94 50.37
CA TYR A 18 33.22 2.28 49.93
C TYR A 18 32.59 2.90 48.68
N MET A 19 32.85 4.19 48.39
CA MET A 19 32.29 4.86 47.19
C MET A 19 33.09 4.63 45.90
N ARG A 20 34.34 4.13 45.96
CA ARG A 20 35.09 3.70 44.75
C ARG A 20 34.78 2.27 44.31
N GLY A 21 34.36 1.40 45.24
CA GLY A 21 33.92 0.04 44.94
C GLY A 21 32.47 -0.02 44.44
N LEU A 22 31.60 0.85 44.95
CA LEU A 22 30.22 0.98 44.48
C LEU A 22 30.12 1.75 43.16
N SER A 23 30.96 2.75 42.87
CA SER A 23 30.95 3.39 41.55
C SER A 23 31.43 2.44 40.46
N SER A 24 32.43 1.58 40.71
CA SER A 24 32.87 0.60 39.72
C SER A 24 31.91 -0.57 39.55
N ASN A 25 31.24 -1.04 40.60
CA ASN A 25 30.23 -2.10 40.46
C ASN A 25 28.86 -1.59 39.98
N LEU A 26 28.47 -0.34 40.27
CA LEU A 26 27.28 0.26 39.65
C LEU A 26 27.56 0.68 38.21
N LEU A 27 28.77 1.15 37.84
CA LEU A 27 29.12 1.34 36.41
C LEU A 27 29.21 0.00 35.68
N LEU A 28 29.69 -1.07 36.32
CA LEU A 28 29.73 -2.41 35.72
C LEU A 28 28.34 -3.02 35.61
N ILE A 29 27.44 -2.81 36.59
CA ILE A 29 26.04 -3.25 36.53
C ILE A 29 25.23 -2.38 35.55
N PHE A 30 25.51 -1.08 35.41
CA PHE A 30 24.94 -0.25 34.35
C PHE A 30 25.51 -0.65 32.97
N PHE A 31 26.80 -0.95 32.84
CA PHE A 31 27.40 -1.48 31.60
C PHE A 31 26.86 -2.86 31.24
N ILE A 32 26.56 -3.73 32.22
CA ILE A 32 26.00 -5.08 32.00
C ILE A 32 24.48 -5.02 31.75
N LEU A 33 23.76 -4.01 32.25
CA LEU A 33 22.33 -3.79 31.97
C LEU A 33 22.05 -2.91 30.74
N THR A 34 23.05 -2.19 30.20
CA THR A 34 22.97 -1.52 28.89
C THR A 34 23.72 -2.26 27.78
N SER A 35 24.40 -3.36 28.09
CA SER A 35 24.85 -4.34 27.10
C SER A 35 23.78 -5.42 26.91
N SER A 36 22.60 -5.04 26.45
CA SER A 36 21.90 -5.95 25.55
C SER A 36 22.91 -6.27 24.45
N PRO A 37 23.18 -7.54 24.10
CA PRO A 37 23.77 -7.77 22.78
C PRO A 37 22.80 -7.10 21.81
N THR A 38 23.20 -5.94 21.27
CA THR A 38 22.66 -5.46 20.01
C THR A 38 23.08 -6.53 19.03
N TYR A 39 22.28 -7.58 18.91
CA TYR A 39 22.42 -8.54 17.84
C TYR A 39 22.37 -7.68 16.58
N ALA A 40 23.45 -7.70 15.80
CA ALA A 40 23.46 -7.01 14.52
C ALA A 40 22.23 -7.49 13.75
N ALA A 41 21.39 -6.55 13.30
CA ALA A 41 20.22 -6.88 12.50
C ALA A 41 20.64 -7.76 11.33
N ILE A 42 19.82 -8.77 10.99
CA ILE A 42 20.13 -9.66 9.88
C ILE A 42 20.31 -8.84 8.59
N ASP A 43 21.42 -9.03 7.90
CA ASP A 43 21.68 -8.37 6.61
C ASP A 43 21.04 -9.17 5.47
N CYS A 44 19.89 -8.70 4.99
CA CYS A 44 19.17 -9.34 3.90
C CYS A 44 19.86 -9.22 2.52
N ASN A 45 21.04 -8.61 2.42
CA ASN A 45 21.79 -8.50 1.17
C ASN A 45 22.61 -9.76 0.82
N SER A 46 22.06 -10.95 1.12
CA SER A 46 22.60 -12.20 0.61
C SER A 46 21.50 -13.18 0.24
N VAL A 47 21.84 -14.21 -0.54
CA VAL A 47 20.89 -15.27 -0.92
C VAL A 47 20.47 -16.09 0.31
N PHE A 48 21.40 -16.24 1.26
CA PHE A 48 21.26 -17.00 2.49
C PHE A 48 21.73 -16.18 3.71
N PRO A 49 20.99 -15.12 4.09
CA PRO A 49 21.34 -14.24 5.19
C PRO A 49 21.16 -14.91 6.56
N GLY A 50 20.32 -15.95 6.61
CA GLY A 50 19.99 -16.69 7.82
C GLY A 50 19.57 -18.13 7.52
N PRO A 51 18.83 -18.77 8.43
CA PRO A 51 18.37 -20.15 8.29
C PRO A 51 17.27 -20.29 7.25
N ILE A 52 16.34 -19.33 7.22
CA ILE A 52 15.24 -19.25 6.26
C ILE A 52 15.06 -17.80 5.81
N GLN A 53 14.69 -17.62 4.54
CA GLN A 53 14.45 -16.31 3.95
C GLN A 53 13.59 -16.41 2.70
N SER A 54 13.05 -15.26 2.27
CA SER A 54 12.46 -15.10 0.96
C SER A 54 13.13 -14.00 0.16
N PHE A 55 13.43 -14.31 -1.10
CA PHE A 55 13.91 -13.34 -2.09
C PHE A 55 12.77 -12.57 -2.78
N SER A 56 11.52 -12.90 -2.50
CA SER A 56 10.36 -12.27 -3.14
C SER A 56 9.97 -10.97 -2.45
N SER A 57 9.70 -9.93 -3.22
CA SER A 57 9.14 -8.66 -2.72
C SER A 57 7.77 -8.79 -2.05
N THR A 58 7.11 -9.95 -2.21
CA THR A 58 5.84 -10.33 -1.58
C THR A 58 5.97 -11.57 -0.70
N GLY A 59 7.20 -11.97 -0.37
CA GLY A 59 7.51 -13.22 0.28
C GLY A 59 6.95 -13.33 1.70
N GLU A 60 6.26 -14.44 1.93
CA GLU A 60 5.56 -14.73 3.18
C GLU A 60 6.20 -15.91 3.93
N LEU A 61 6.33 -15.76 5.25
CA LEU A 61 6.64 -16.84 6.19
C LEU A 61 5.36 -17.35 6.86
N TYR A 62 5.16 -18.67 6.93
CA TYR A 62 4.17 -19.31 7.80
C TYR A 62 4.83 -20.39 8.67
N MET A 63 4.61 -20.32 9.98
CA MET A 63 5.10 -21.29 10.96
C MET A 63 3.99 -21.70 11.92
N GLN A 64 3.72 -23.00 12.02
CA GLN A 64 2.81 -23.56 13.03
C GLN A 64 3.49 -23.66 14.41
N SER A 65 2.68 -23.88 15.46
CA SER A 65 3.15 -23.87 16.86
C SER A 65 4.20 -24.94 17.20
N GLY A 66 4.30 -26.02 16.43
CA GLY A 66 5.32 -27.06 16.60
C GLY A 66 6.61 -26.82 15.79
N ALA A 67 6.62 -25.85 14.88
CA ALA A 67 7.75 -25.63 13.98
C ALA A 67 8.88 -24.84 14.65
N LEU A 68 10.13 -25.25 14.42
CA LEU A 68 11.30 -24.68 15.09
C LEU A 68 12.48 -24.44 14.15
N ILE A 69 13.24 -23.39 14.44
CA ILE A 69 14.59 -23.16 13.95
C ILE A 69 15.57 -23.37 15.10
N GLU A 70 16.49 -24.31 14.92
CA GLU A 70 17.54 -24.64 15.88
C GLU A 70 18.88 -24.00 15.45
N ASN A 71 19.81 -23.80 16.39
CA ASN A 71 21.14 -23.20 16.17
C ASN A 71 21.15 -21.77 15.59
N TYR A 72 20.05 -21.04 15.72
CA TYR A 72 19.95 -19.64 15.33
C TYR A 72 19.69 -18.78 16.56
N ASN A 73 20.66 -17.94 16.93
CA ASN A 73 20.64 -17.13 18.16
C ASN A 73 20.31 -15.65 17.88
N VAL A 74 19.60 -15.38 16.78
CA VAL A 74 19.09 -14.06 16.38
C VAL A 74 17.59 -14.20 16.10
N LEU A 75 16.81 -13.12 16.23
CA LEU A 75 15.36 -13.18 15.98
C LEU A 75 15.00 -12.88 14.52
N ASP A 76 15.79 -12.05 13.84
CA ASP A 76 15.42 -11.51 12.53
C ASP A 76 15.52 -12.54 11.41
N VAL A 77 14.57 -12.53 10.48
CA VAL A 77 14.58 -13.30 9.24
C VAL A 77 14.11 -12.42 8.07
N CYS A 78 14.65 -12.67 6.88
CA CYS A 78 14.44 -11.83 5.70
C CYS A 78 13.18 -12.23 4.93
N PHE A 79 12.04 -11.62 5.28
CA PHE A 79 10.75 -11.79 4.59
C PHE A 79 10.04 -10.43 4.47
N LYS A 80 9.03 -10.35 3.60
CA LYS A 80 8.17 -9.16 3.52
C LYS A 80 7.07 -9.19 4.56
N THR A 81 6.44 -10.35 4.72
CA THR A 81 5.29 -10.54 5.61
C THR A 81 5.38 -11.88 6.35
N VAL A 82 4.58 -12.02 7.41
CA VAL A 82 4.34 -13.27 8.11
C VAL A 82 2.85 -13.53 8.21
N LYS A 83 2.44 -14.76 7.90
CA LYS A 83 1.07 -15.22 8.01
C LYS A 83 0.82 -15.80 9.40
N ASN A 84 -0.36 -15.51 9.96
CA ASN A 84 -0.83 -16.05 11.23
C ASN A 84 0.23 -16.00 12.33
N TYR A 85 0.87 -14.85 12.53
CA TYR A 85 1.95 -14.65 13.51
C TYR A 85 1.62 -15.17 14.93
N HIS A 86 0.34 -15.16 15.30
CA HIS A 86 -0.15 -15.68 16.58
C HIS A 86 -0.01 -17.21 16.74
N GLU A 87 0.03 -17.99 15.65
CA GLU A 87 0.27 -19.44 15.67
C GLU A 87 1.75 -19.81 15.87
N MET A 88 2.68 -18.87 15.65
CA MET A 88 4.12 -19.11 15.74
C MET A 88 4.56 -19.37 17.19
N ASN A 89 5.36 -20.44 17.37
CA ASN A 89 5.94 -20.81 18.65
C ASN A 89 6.74 -19.64 19.28
N ALA A 90 6.65 -19.50 20.61
CA ALA A 90 7.38 -18.47 21.35
C ALA A 90 8.91 -18.54 21.18
N ASN A 91 9.45 -19.72 20.84
CA ASN A 91 10.87 -19.99 20.60
C ASN A 91 11.13 -20.44 19.15
N ALA A 92 10.27 -20.04 18.20
CA ALA A 92 10.36 -20.46 16.80
C ALA A 92 11.73 -20.20 16.14
N CYS A 93 12.42 -19.12 16.51
CA CYS A 93 13.77 -18.75 16.06
C CYS A 93 14.81 -18.94 17.19
N GLY A 94 14.77 -20.07 17.89
CA GLY A 94 15.73 -20.47 18.93
C GLY A 94 15.52 -19.78 20.28
N ILE A 95 15.57 -18.44 20.30
CA ILE A 95 15.49 -17.61 21.52
C ILE A 95 14.20 -16.76 21.61
N GLY A 96 13.35 -16.82 20.59
CA GLY A 96 12.10 -16.05 20.53
C GLY A 96 11.30 -16.37 19.26
N ARG A 97 10.17 -15.67 19.07
CA ARG A 97 9.46 -15.66 17.78
C ARG A 97 10.33 -15.02 16.71
N CYS A 98 10.31 -15.56 15.51
CA CYS A 98 10.99 -14.95 14.38
C CYS A 98 10.45 -13.53 14.13
N GLN A 99 11.34 -12.57 13.92
CA GLN A 99 11.04 -11.18 13.60
C GLN A 99 11.27 -10.95 12.10
N ILE A 100 10.28 -10.41 11.41
CA ILE A 100 10.38 -10.20 9.97
C ILE A 100 11.05 -8.86 9.70
N SER A 101 12.15 -8.84 8.93
CA SER A 101 12.89 -7.62 8.62
C SER A 101 12.11 -6.63 7.72
N GLY A 102 11.03 -7.08 7.08
CA GLY A 102 10.29 -6.31 6.07
C GLY A 102 11.04 -6.16 4.74
N THR A 103 12.21 -6.78 4.61
CA THR A 103 13.12 -6.71 3.47
C THR A 103 13.41 -8.12 2.94
N PRO A 104 13.16 -8.41 1.65
CA PRO A 104 13.50 -9.70 1.07
C PRO A 104 15.02 -9.90 0.99
N SER A 105 15.44 -11.16 0.97
CA SER A 105 16.82 -11.55 0.68
C SER A 105 17.19 -11.33 -0.79
N LEU A 106 18.47 -11.44 -1.16
CA LEU A 106 18.84 -11.37 -2.58
C LEU A 106 18.32 -12.58 -3.36
N ALA A 107 17.71 -12.29 -4.51
CA ALA A 107 17.38 -13.31 -5.49
C ALA A 107 18.67 -13.82 -6.16
N ARG A 108 18.69 -15.12 -6.45
CA ARG A 108 19.77 -15.76 -7.18
C ARG A 108 19.35 -15.96 -8.64
N ALA A 109 20.27 -15.68 -9.57
CA ALA A 109 20.05 -16.01 -10.98
C ALA A 109 19.89 -17.52 -11.17
N ALA A 110 18.95 -17.92 -12.04
CA ALA A 110 18.75 -19.32 -12.37
C ALA A 110 20.02 -19.91 -13.01
N PRO A 111 20.47 -21.10 -12.59
CA PRO A 111 21.57 -21.78 -13.25
C PRO A 111 21.18 -22.17 -14.68
N THR A 112 22.18 -22.33 -15.54
CA THR A 112 21.94 -22.85 -16.89
C THR A 112 21.51 -24.31 -16.82
N PHE A 113 20.22 -24.56 -17.05
CA PHE A 113 19.69 -25.90 -17.20
C PHE A 113 19.95 -26.44 -18.61
N VAL A 114 20.34 -27.71 -18.69
CA VAL A 114 20.48 -28.45 -19.94
C VAL A 114 19.59 -29.68 -19.88
N SER A 115 18.98 -30.02 -21.01
CA SER A 115 18.13 -31.20 -21.10
C SER A 115 18.91 -32.47 -21.38
N SER A 116 18.43 -33.59 -20.84
CA SER A 116 19.02 -34.90 -21.12
C SER A 116 18.83 -35.25 -22.60
N SER A 117 19.89 -35.73 -23.25
CA SER A 117 19.89 -36.14 -24.66
C SER A 117 19.22 -37.50 -24.91
N THR A 118 18.75 -38.18 -23.86
CA THR A 118 18.07 -39.48 -23.97
C THR A 118 16.77 -39.50 -23.18
N SER A 119 15.77 -40.19 -23.71
CA SER A 119 14.46 -40.41 -23.10
C SER A 119 14.27 -41.82 -22.54
N ALA A 120 15.33 -42.64 -22.49
CA ALA A 120 15.27 -44.02 -22.02
C ALA A 120 14.73 -44.12 -20.58
N THR A 121 13.84 -45.07 -20.31
CA THR A 121 13.30 -45.31 -18.97
C THR A 121 13.94 -46.54 -18.36
N ASN A 122 14.58 -46.39 -17.20
CA ASN A 122 15.36 -47.43 -16.56
C ASN A 122 14.90 -47.67 -15.12
N THR A 123 14.86 -48.94 -14.70
CA THR A 123 14.55 -49.34 -13.32
C THR A 123 15.72 -50.12 -12.70
N VAL A 124 16.14 -49.72 -11.51
CA VAL A 124 17.16 -50.37 -10.68
C VAL A 124 16.47 -50.92 -9.43
N ALA A 125 16.40 -52.24 -9.32
CA ALA A 125 15.74 -52.94 -8.23
C ALA A 125 16.34 -54.34 -8.05
N ASN A 126 16.04 -55.00 -6.93
CA ASN A 126 16.49 -56.37 -6.65
C ASN A 126 16.11 -57.40 -7.73
N TRP A 127 15.01 -57.17 -8.47
CA TRP A 127 14.53 -58.05 -9.55
C TRP A 127 14.94 -57.61 -10.96
N THR A 128 15.68 -56.50 -11.09
CA THR A 128 16.31 -56.08 -12.36
C THR A 128 17.83 -56.14 -12.21
N THR A 129 18.51 -55.02 -12.43
CA THR A 129 19.92 -54.86 -12.11
C THR A 129 20.00 -54.23 -10.71
N PRO A 130 20.40 -54.97 -9.67
CA PRO A 130 20.34 -54.49 -8.28
C PRO A 130 21.37 -53.41 -7.95
N SER A 131 22.48 -53.35 -8.70
CA SER A 131 23.54 -52.37 -8.51
C SER A 131 23.99 -51.78 -9.85
N VAL A 132 24.00 -50.46 -9.98
CA VAL A 132 24.36 -49.74 -11.21
C VAL A 132 25.33 -48.60 -10.90
N GLU A 133 26.46 -48.54 -11.60
CA GLU A 133 27.31 -47.34 -11.63
C GLU A 133 27.07 -46.56 -12.93
N LEU A 134 26.56 -45.34 -12.83
CA LEU A 134 26.29 -44.46 -13.96
C LEU A 134 27.61 -43.96 -14.58
N GLY A 135 27.70 -44.04 -15.90
CA GLY A 135 28.90 -43.71 -16.67
C GLY A 135 29.77 -44.92 -17.04
N THR A 136 29.47 -46.11 -16.51
CA THR A 136 30.20 -47.36 -16.79
C THR A 136 29.28 -48.55 -17.05
N THR A 137 28.15 -48.67 -16.35
CA THR A 137 27.22 -49.79 -16.51
C THR A 137 26.43 -49.67 -17.82
N ALA A 138 26.52 -50.69 -18.68
CA ALA A 138 25.84 -50.71 -19.97
C ALA A 138 24.31 -50.63 -19.81
N GLY A 139 23.65 -49.85 -20.68
CA GLY A 139 22.19 -49.67 -20.69
C GLY A 139 21.66 -48.54 -19.79
N TYR A 140 22.47 -48.01 -18.88
CA TYR A 140 22.05 -46.96 -17.92
C TYR A 140 22.65 -45.58 -18.27
N GLY A 141 22.21 -45.02 -19.40
CA GLY A 141 22.59 -43.70 -19.92
C GLY A 141 23.53 -43.74 -21.12
N GLN A 142 23.97 -42.57 -21.59
CA GLN A 142 24.88 -42.41 -22.73
C GLN A 142 25.82 -41.21 -22.58
N ARG A 143 26.98 -41.26 -23.23
CA ARG A 143 27.95 -40.16 -23.27
C ARG A 143 27.44 -39.04 -24.17
N PHE A 144 27.34 -37.82 -23.65
CA PHE A 144 27.07 -36.63 -24.47
C PHE A 144 28.36 -36.04 -25.05
N ASN A 145 29.39 -35.86 -24.22
CA ASN A 145 30.73 -35.43 -24.63
C ASN A 145 31.81 -35.94 -23.65
N SER A 146 33.04 -35.41 -23.67
CA SER A 146 34.12 -35.85 -22.76
C SER A 146 33.91 -35.53 -21.29
N SER A 147 33.03 -34.60 -20.93
CA SER A 147 32.81 -34.18 -19.54
C SER A 147 31.39 -34.45 -19.02
N ARG A 148 30.46 -34.85 -19.90
CA ARG A 148 29.03 -34.99 -19.59
C ARG A 148 28.45 -36.37 -19.95
N TRP A 149 27.71 -36.96 -19.01
CA TRP A 149 26.94 -38.20 -19.18
C TRP A 149 25.43 -37.95 -18.95
N ASP A 150 24.60 -38.47 -19.85
CA ASP A 150 23.15 -38.24 -19.86
C ASP A 150 22.39 -39.53 -19.56
N ILE A 151 21.36 -39.41 -18.72
CA ILE A 151 20.46 -40.47 -18.28
C ILE A 151 19.03 -40.03 -18.57
N GLY A 152 18.19 -40.97 -19.02
CA GLY A 152 16.76 -40.70 -19.19
C GLY A 152 16.03 -40.75 -17.84
N THR A 153 14.80 -41.27 -17.82
CA THR A 153 14.04 -41.44 -16.57
C THR A 153 14.60 -42.62 -15.78
N LEU A 154 14.95 -42.41 -14.51
CA LEU A 154 15.52 -43.42 -13.63
C LEU A 154 14.63 -43.65 -12.40
N THR A 155 14.17 -44.88 -12.23
CA THR A 155 13.47 -45.34 -11.03
C THR A 155 14.37 -46.29 -10.24
N ILE A 156 14.59 -46.02 -8.96
CA ILE A 156 15.31 -46.89 -8.04
C ILE A 156 14.29 -47.44 -7.04
N ASN A 157 14.20 -48.75 -6.91
CA ASN A 157 13.17 -49.43 -6.11
C ASN A 157 13.81 -50.56 -5.28
N THR A 158 13.08 -51.11 -4.32
CA THR A 158 13.39 -52.26 -3.45
C THR A 158 14.81 -52.80 -3.57
N GLY A 159 15.71 -52.29 -2.71
CA GLY A 159 17.11 -52.73 -2.60
C GLY A 159 18.04 -52.30 -3.73
N GLY A 160 17.55 -51.57 -4.73
CA GLY A 160 18.35 -50.99 -5.80
C GLY A 160 19.39 -49.99 -5.28
N ASN A 161 20.62 -50.14 -5.75
CA ASN A 161 21.77 -49.32 -5.40
C ASN A 161 22.36 -48.65 -6.66
N VAL A 162 22.47 -47.32 -6.65
CA VAL A 162 23.06 -46.57 -7.77
C VAL A 162 24.25 -45.74 -7.33
N THR A 163 25.37 -45.79 -8.05
CA THR A 163 26.55 -44.94 -7.87
C THR A 163 26.92 -44.20 -9.15
N VAL A 164 27.91 -43.30 -9.11
CA VAL A 164 28.39 -42.56 -10.28
C VAL A 164 29.91 -42.68 -10.43
N SER A 165 30.37 -42.83 -11.67
CA SER A 165 31.80 -42.94 -11.98
C SER A 165 32.54 -41.60 -11.83
N ASP A 166 33.87 -41.62 -11.91
CA ASP A 166 34.68 -40.38 -11.91
C ASP A 166 34.98 -39.82 -13.31
N ALA A 167 34.58 -40.54 -14.36
CA ALA A 167 34.93 -40.23 -15.74
C ALA A 167 34.33 -38.91 -16.26
N TYR A 168 33.27 -38.40 -15.63
CA TYR A 168 32.56 -37.20 -16.06
C TYR A 168 32.45 -36.20 -14.92
N SER A 169 32.49 -34.90 -15.24
CA SER A 169 32.29 -33.81 -14.28
C SER A 169 30.82 -33.39 -14.18
N THR A 170 29.99 -33.75 -15.17
CA THR A 170 28.55 -33.41 -15.22
C THR A 170 27.70 -34.64 -15.51
N TYR A 171 26.62 -34.83 -14.76
CA TYR A 171 25.60 -35.86 -15.00
C TYR A 171 24.22 -35.21 -15.14
N VAL A 172 23.51 -35.54 -16.21
CA VAL A 172 22.16 -35.00 -16.48
C VAL A 172 21.15 -36.15 -16.49
N ILE A 173 20.16 -36.11 -15.59
CA ILE A 173 19.11 -37.14 -15.47
C ILE A 173 17.78 -36.50 -15.87
N LYS A 174 16.96 -37.19 -16.67
CA LYS A 174 15.65 -36.66 -17.06
C LYS A 174 14.71 -36.56 -15.86
N ASP A 175 14.38 -37.68 -15.23
CA ASP A 175 13.56 -37.74 -14.00
C ASP A 175 14.16 -38.78 -13.07
N LEU A 176 14.11 -38.54 -11.75
CA LEU A 176 14.69 -39.45 -10.76
C LEU A 176 13.69 -39.74 -9.65
N THR A 177 13.35 -41.02 -9.47
CA THR A 177 12.36 -41.47 -8.48
C THR A 177 12.87 -42.63 -7.63
N PHE A 178 12.62 -42.59 -6.31
CA PHE A 178 12.98 -43.64 -5.35
C PHE A 178 11.73 -44.26 -4.71
N TYR A 179 11.79 -45.58 -4.47
CA TYR A 179 10.80 -46.35 -3.73
C TYR A 179 11.48 -47.39 -2.81
N ASN A 180 10.82 -47.75 -1.69
CA ASN A 180 11.07 -48.97 -0.91
C ASN A 180 12.56 -49.25 -0.55
N ALA A 181 13.19 -48.38 0.22
CA ALA A 181 14.60 -48.47 0.67
C ALA A 181 15.65 -48.44 -0.47
N ALA A 182 15.31 -47.79 -1.59
CA ALA A 182 16.26 -47.47 -2.65
C ALA A 182 17.41 -46.57 -2.17
N THR A 183 18.64 -46.80 -2.68
CA THR A 183 19.82 -45.99 -2.33
C THR A 183 20.57 -45.49 -3.58
N MET A 184 20.97 -44.22 -3.59
CA MET A 184 21.87 -43.65 -4.59
C MET A 184 23.01 -42.88 -3.91
N THR A 185 24.24 -43.03 -4.40
CA THR A 185 25.43 -42.34 -3.88
C THR A 185 26.16 -41.60 -5.00
N LEU A 186 26.15 -40.28 -4.91
CA LEU A 186 26.84 -39.32 -5.77
C LEU A 186 28.22 -38.97 -5.19
N LYS A 187 29.09 -38.39 -6.01
CA LYS A 187 30.45 -37.96 -5.62
C LYS A 187 30.56 -36.44 -5.59
N ALA A 188 31.27 -35.91 -4.60
CA ALA A 188 31.49 -34.47 -4.48
C ALA A 188 32.40 -33.90 -5.60
N GLY A 189 32.34 -32.58 -5.82
CA GLY A 189 33.16 -31.88 -6.82
C GLY A 189 32.61 -31.98 -8.27
N LYS A 190 31.35 -32.38 -8.43
CA LYS A 190 30.68 -32.58 -9.72
C LYS A 190 29.38 -31.76 -9.82
N THR A 191 28.86 -31.60 -11.04
CA THR A 191 27.56 -30.97 -11.30
C THR A 191 26.53 -32.03 -11.68
N TYR A 192 25.43 -32.07 -10.93
CA TYR A 192 24.29 -32.96 -11.18
C TYR A 192 23.08 -32.13 -11.58
N ILE A 193 22.47 -32.46 -12.71
CA ILE A 193 21.31 -31.75 -13.25
C ILE A 193 20.16 -32.74 -13.41
N ILE A 194 19.04 -32.49 -12.75
CA ILE A 194 17.77 -33.16 -12.99
C ILE A 194 16.94 -32.25 -13.90
N ASP A 195 16.72 -32.66 -15.15
CA ASP A 195 15.97 -31.87 -16.15
C ASP A 195 14.45 -31.82 -15.85
N GLY A 196 13.96 -32.79 -15.10
CA GLY A 196 12.58 -32.91 -14.63
C GLY A 196 12.50 -32.98 -13.10
N ASP A 197 11.73 -33.94 -12.58
CA ASP A 197 11.41 -34.02 -11.15
C ASP A 197 12.34 -34.98 -10.38
N LEU A 198 12.63 -34.63 -9.13
CA LEU A 198 13.29 -35.49 -8.14
C LEU A 198 12.29 -35.90 -7.06
N ASN A 199 12.00 -37.20 -6.96
CA ASN A 199 11.01 -37.74 -6.02
C ASN A 199 11.62 -38.85 -5.15
N LEU A 200 11.75 -38.60 -3.84
CA LEU A 200 12.24 -39.58 -2.87
C LEU A 200 11.09 -40.08 -1.99
N ASN A 201 10.66 -41.33 -2.19
CA ASN A 201 9.60 -41.95 -1.40
C ASN A 201 10.12 -43.22 -0.70
N SER A 202 10.45 -43.11 0.59
CA SER A 202 11.16 -44.15 1.34
C SER A 202 12.52 -44.55 0.72
N GLY A 203 13.44 -43.60 0.48
CA GLY A 203 14.78 -43.88 -0.06
C GLY A 203 15.89 -42.95 0.45
N THR A 204 17.14 -43.25 0.10
CA THR A 204 18.33 -42.52 0.54
C THR A 204 19.17 -42.03 -0.65
N LEU A 205 19.43 -40.72 -0.71
CA LEU A 205 20.40 -40.10 -1.61
C LEU A 205 21.60 -39.60 -0.81
N ASN A 206 22.81 -39.93 -1.22
CA ASN A 206 24.04 -39.50 -0.55
C ASN A 206 24.94 -38.72 -1.52
N ILE A 207 25.66 -37.71 -1.03
CA ILE A 207 26.84 -37.13 -1.68
C ILE A 207 28.05 -37.39 -0.78
N VAL A 208 29.06 -38.08 -1.31
CA VAL A 208 30.28 -38.44 -0.56
C VAL A 208 31.53 -37.80 -1.15
N GLY A 209 32.49 -37.45 -0.30
CA GLY A 209 33.76 -36.82 -0.67
C GLY A 209 33.82 -35.32 -0.38
N THR A 210 34.85 -34.65 -0.91
CA THR A 210 35.09 -33.20 -0.74
C THR A 210 35.14 -32.49 -2.09
N GLY A 211 34.70 -31.24 -2.14
CA GLY A 211 34.72 -30.39 -3.34
C GLY A 211 33.38 -29.73 -3.64
N ASP A 212 33.41 -28.65 -4.42
CA ASP A 212 32.22 -27.87 -4.76
C ASP A 212 31.25 -28.68 -5.62
N THR A 213 30.13 -29.08 -5.02
CA THR A 213 29.11 -29.90 -5.69
C THR A 213 27.86 -29.07 -5.93
N LYS A 214 27.34 -29.15 -7.15
CA LYS A 214 26.11 -28.47 -7.59
C LYS A 214 25.04 -29.51 -7.88
N LEU A 215 23.87 -29.38 -7.27
CA LEU A 215 22.69 -30.20 -7.58
C LEU A 215 21.57 -29.27 -8.06
N TYR A 216 21.30 -29.29 -9.36
CA TYR A 216 20.29 -28.42 -9.97
C TYR A 216 19.11 -29.25 -10.45
N ILE A 217 17.93 -28.98 -9.92
CA ILE A 217 16.68 -29.66 -10.24
C ILE A 217 15.81 -28.64 -10.95
N LYS A 218 15.45 -28.89 -12.20
CA LYS A 218 14.64 -27.97 -13.00
C LYS A 218 13.17 -28.04 -12.60
N GLY A 219 12.69 -29.24 -12.27
CA GLY A 219 11.33 -29.48 -11.80
C GLY A 219 11.15 -29.36 -10.29
N ASN A 220 10.27 -30.19 -9.75
CA ASN A 220 9.93 -30.28 -8.34
C ASN A 220 10.94 -31.17 -7.59
N PHE A 221 11.21 -30.85 -6.32
CA PHE A 221 11.86 -31.78 -5.40
C PHE A 221 10.88 -32.18 -4.29
N THR A 222 10.44 -33.44 -4.31
CA THR A 222 9.56 -34.03 -3.28
C THR A 222 10.32 -35.11 -2.51
N ILE A 223 10.30 -35.04 -1.18
CA ILE A 223 10.89 -36.07 -0.30
C ILE A 223 9.95 -36.41 0.85
N ALA A 224 9.67 -37.71 1.02
CA ALA A 224 8.66 -38.21 1.95
C ALA A 224 9.01 -39.57 2.57
N LEU A 225 8.20 -40.02 3.52
CA LEU A 225 8.26 -41.34 4.19
C LEU A 225 9.64 -41.67 4.77
N SER A 226 10.15 -40.80 5.65
CA SER A 226 11.47 -40.95 6.31
C SER A 226 12.66 -41.09 5.36
N SER A 227 12.51 -40.64 4.11
CA SER A 227 13.63 -40.57 3.16
C SER A 227 14.71 -39.61 3.64
N VAL A 228 15.94 -39.86 3.21
CA VAL A 228 17.11 -39.08 3.62
C VAL A 228 17.88 -38.59 2.39
N PHE A 229 18.17 -37.30 2.34
CA PHE A 229 19.20 -36.74 1.47
C PHE A 229 20.37 -36.22 2.31
N ASN A 230 21.45 -36.99 2.31
CA ASN A 230 22.66 -36.71 3.07
C ASN A 230 23.72 -36.07 2.17
N ALA A 231 24.15 -34.86 2.50
CA ALA A 231 25.10 -34.08 1.71
C ALA A 231 25.89 -33.13 2.60
N PRO A 232 27.15 -32.78 2.26
CA PRO A 232 27.83 -31.67 2.92
C PRO A 232 26.96 -30.39 2.90
N THR A 233 26.97 -29.57 3.96
CA THR A 233 26.19 -28.32 3.98
C THR A 233 26.68 -27.27 2.97
N SER A 234 27.89 -27.46 2.43
CA SER A 234 28.45 -26.70 1.30
C SER A 234 27.86 -27.08 -0.07
N VAL A 235 27.05 -28.15 -0.16
CA VAL A 235 26.39 -28.50 -1.42
C VAL A 235 25.39 -27.43 -1.79
N ASP A 236 25.52 -26.96 -3.02
CA ASP A 236 24.70 -25.93 -3.61
C ASP A 236 23.51 -26.55 -4.35
N VAL A 237 22.31 -26.42 -3.77
CA VAL A 237 21.09 -27.01 -4.33
C VAL A 237 20.19 -25.91 -4.90
N TYR A 238 19.84 -26.04 -6.17
CA TYR A 238 18.86 -25.17 -6.83
C TYR A 238 17.65 -25.98 -7.27
N VAL A 239 16.44 -25.58 -6.88
CA VAL A 239 15.17 -26.18 -7.29
C VAL A 239 14.38 -25.17 -8.11
N GLY A 240 14.06 -25.51 -9.36
CA GLY A 240 13.43 -24.63 -10.34
C GLY A 240 11.94 -24.39 -10.09
N ASN A 241 11.26 -25.32 -9.41
CA ASN A 241 9.86 -25.17 -9.01
C ASN A 241 9.72 -25.24 -7.47
N ARG A 242 8.91 -26.18 -6.95
CA ARG A 242 8.62 -26.33 -5.51
C ARG A 242 9.53 -27.35 -4.82
N LEU A 243 9.79 -27.10 -3.54
CA LEU A 243 10.38 -28.06 -2.59
C LEU A 243 9.31 -28.51 -1.59
N GLU A 244 9.14 -29.82 -1.44
CA GLU A 244 8.21 -30.39 -0.48
C GLU A 244 8.87 -31.52 0.33
N VAL A 245 9.01 -31.31 1.64
CA VAL A 245 9.64 -32.24 2.59
C VAL A 245 8.60 -32.65 3.62
N GLN A 246 8.33 -33.95 3.74
CA GLN A 246 7.26 -34.42 4.62
C GLN A 246 7.52 -35.79 5.25
N SER A 247 6.69 -36.15 6.23
CA SER A 247 6.62 -37.48 6.85
C SER A 247 7.96 -37.96 7.41
N ASN A 248 8.56 -37.16 8.31
CA ASN A 248 9.85 -37.40 8.97
C ASN A 248 11.08 -37.45 8.02
N ALA A 249 10.94 -36.99 6.78
CA ALA A 249 12.07 -36.91 5.85
C ALA A 249 13.14 -35.92 6.32
N GLN A 250 14.39 -36.18 5.95
CA GLN A 250 15.55 -35.38 6.33
C GLN A 250 16.37 -34.97 5.10
N ILE A 251 16.70 -33.68 4.99
CA ILE A 251 17.55 -33.15 3.93
C ILE A 251 18.67 -32.29 4.50
N GLN A 252 19.82 -32.28 3.83
CA GLN A 252 20.98 -31.46 4.19
C GLN A 252 21.45 -30.63 2.99
N GLY A 253 21.91 -29.39 3.24
CA GLY A 253 22.44 -28.49 2.20
C GLY A 253 21.88 -27.07 2.24
N SER A 254 22.35 -26.23 1.30
CA SER A 254 21.82 -24.88 1.09
C SER A 254 20.86 -24.88 -0.12
N TYR A 255 19.57 -24.65 0.14
CA TYR A 255 18.49 -24.79 -0.85
C TYR A 255 18.00 -23.44 -1.35
N TYR A 256 18.19 -23.16 -2.64
CA TYR A 256 17.49 -22.08 -3.32
C TYR A 256 16.34 -22.64 -4.15
N VAL A 257 15.10 -22.26 -3.80
CA VAL A 257 13.87 -22.77 -4.41
C VAL A 257 13.20 -21.62 -5.14
N ALA A 258 13.10 -21.68 -6.46
CA ALA A 258 12.60 -20.57 -7.26
C ALA A 258 11.11 -20.26 -7.05
N ASP A 259 10.35 -21.21 -6.51
CA ASP A 259 8.97 -21.01 -6.05
C ASP A 259 8.80 -21.35 -4.54
N ASN A 260 7.78 -22.10 -4.13
CA ASN A 260 7.46 -22.32 -2.72
C ASN A 260 8.25 -23.49 -2.11
N ALA A 261 8.61 -23.35 -0.84
CA ALA A 261 9.19 -24.43 -0.04
C ALA A 261 8.32 -24.76 1.18
N THR A 262 8.01 -26.05 1.35
CA THR A 262 7.12 -26.55 2.39
C THR A 262 7.78 -27.71 3.15
N LEU A 263 7.87 -27.59 4.48
CA LEU A 263 8.27 -28.66 5.39
C LEU A 263 7.09 -29.01 6.31
N LEU A 264 6.67 -30.28 6.34
CA LEU A 264 5.52 -30.76 7.12
C LEU A 264 5.85 -32.04 7.90
N ASN A 265 5.00 -32.41 8.86
CA ASN A 265 5.00 -33.73 9.49
C ASN A 265 6.39 -34.16 10.02
N SER A 266 7.00 -33.33 10.85
CA SER A 266 8.33 -33.58 11.47
C SER A 266 9.50 -33.67 10.48
N ALA A 267 9.36 -33.09 9.29
CA ALA A 267 10.46 -32.91 8.34
C ALA A 267 11.63 -32.10 8.94
N VAL A 268 12.86 -32.47 8.56
CA VAL A 268 14.09 -31.80 9.03
C VAL A 268 14.91 -31.32 7.83
N LEU A 269 15.30 -30.04 7.85
CA LEU A 269 16.36 -29.51 7.00
C LEU A 269 17.56 -29.10 7.85
N VAL A 270 18.76 -29.58 7.53
CA VAL A 270 20.02 -29.13 8.13
C VAL A 270 20.77 -28.27 7.12
N GLY A 271 20.88 -26.97 7.40
CA GLY A 271 21.46 -26.00 6.47
C GLY A 271 20.64 -24.73 6.38
N ARG A 272 20.34 -24.28 5.16
CA ARG A 272 19.66 -23.01 4.89
C ARG A 272 18.66 -23.11 3.74
N LEU A 273 17.62 -22.28 3.76
CA LEU A 273 16.54 -22.31 2.77
C LEU A 273 16.13 -20.90 2.30
N SER A 274 16.25 -20.66 0.99
CA SER A 274 15.73 -19.46 0.30
C SER A 274 14.60 -19.86 -0.63
N ALA A 275 13.40 -19.30 -0.49
CA ALA A 275 12.26 -19.61 -1.35
C ALA A 275 11.36 -18.41 -1.58
N LYS A 276 10.43 -18.46 -2.54
CA LYS A 276 9.42 -17.40 -2.71
C LYS A 276 8.56 -17.27 -1.46
N ASN A 277 8.02 -18.38 -0.98
CA ASN A 277 7.33 -18.49 0.31
C ASN A 277 7.88 -19.72 1.06
N VAL A 278 7.95 -19.60 2.39
CA VAL A 278 8.40 -20.69 3.26
C VAL A 278 7.28 -21.06 4.22
N THR A 279 6.87 -22.34 4.19
CA THR A 279 5.88 -22.91 5.11
C THR A 279 6.52 -24.00 5.96
N LEU A 280 6.50 -23.81 7.28
CA LEU A 280 6.92 -24.80 8.27
C LEU A 280 5.70 -25.23 9.10
N GLY A 281 5.20 -26.45 8.86
CA GLY A 281 4.01 -26.99 9.50
C GLY A 281 4.29 -28.18 10.43
N SER A 282 3.35 -28.45 11.32
CA SER A 282 3.44 -29.51 12.34
C SER A 282 4.70 -29.33 13.20
N ASN A 283 5.46 -30.40 13.45
CA ASN A 283 6.72 -30.36 14.20
C ASN A 283 7.96 -30.29 13.29
N SER A 284 7.85 -29.70 12.09
CA SER A 284 8.98 -29.57 11.17
C SER A 284 10.07 -28.66 11.76
N LYS A 285 11.32 -28.90 11.40
CA LYS A 285 12.43 -28.05 11.87
C LYS A 285 13.50 -27.76 10.84
N VAL A 286 14.11 -26.59 10.99
CA VAL A 286 15.32 -26.16 10.28
C VAL A 286 16.46 -26.05 11.29
N ILE A 287 17.52 -26.84 11.13
CA ILE A 287 18.72 -26.74 11.95
C ILE A 287 19.72 -25.86 11.19
N TYR A 288 19.98 -24.67 11.71
CA TYR A 288 20.86 -23.71 11.04
C TYR A 288 22.30 -24.21 11.00
N ASP A 289 22.85 -24.29 9.80
CA ASP A 289 24.29 -24.38 9.54
C ASP A 289 24.67 -23.26 8.58
N ALA A 290 25.73 -22.51 8.89
CA ALA A 290 26.16 -21.41 8.08
C ALA A 290 26.73 -21.84 6.70
N GLY A 291 27.18 -23.08 6.55
CA GLY A 291 27.82 -23.53 5.31
C GLY A 291 29.01 -22.64 4.87
N ALA A 292 29.48 -22.82 3.64
CA ALA A 292 30.52 -21.97 3.04
C ALA A 292 29.89 -20.70 2.41
N PRO A 293 30.45 -19.49 2.61
CA PRO A 293 29.99 -18.28 1.95
C PRO A 293 30.07 -18.40 0.42
N VAL A 294 28.98 -18.11 -0.29
CA VAL A 294 28.93 -18.16 -1.76
C VAL A 294 29.13 -16.76 -2.33
N LEU A 295 29.98 -16.63 -3.35
CA LEU A 295 30.16 -15.39 -4.10
C LEU A 295 28.87 -15.01 -4.84
N GLN A 296 28.42 -13.78 -4.64
CA GLN A 296 27.29 -13.19 -5.34
C GLN A 296 27.81 -12.40 -6.53
N CYS A 297 27.37 -12.74 -7.74
CA CYS A 297 27.88 -12.14 -8.96
C CYS A 297 26.84 -11.27 -9.66
N PHE A 298 27.19 -10.00 -9.89
CA PHE A 298 26.55 -9.13 -10.86
C PHE A 298 27.21 -9.31 -12.23
N ASN A 299 26.41 -9.34 -13.30
CA ASN A 299 26.92 -9.40 -14.66
C ASN A 299 26.23 -8.33 -15.52
N ASP A 300 26.99 -7.62 -16.34
CA ASP A 300 26.48 -6.65 -17.31
C ASP A 300 27.22 -6.79 -18.63
N THR A 301 26.46 -7.05 -19.70
CA THR A 301 26.95 -7.17 -21.07
C THR A 301 26.65 -5.92 -21.89
N PHE A 302 26.16 -4.85 -21.25
CA PHE A 302 25.81 -3.56 -21.87
C PHE A 302 25.01 -3.66 -23.17
N SER A 303 24.17 -4.70 -23.30
CA SER A 303 23.35 -4.98 -24.48
C SER A 303 22.18 -4.00 -24.65
N GLN A 304 21.95 -3.16 -23.66
CA GLN A 304 20.85 -2.21 -23.57
C GLN A 304 21.20 -0.90 -24.31
N SER A 305 20.20 -0.11 -24.68
CA SER A 305 20.42 1.17 -25.37
C SER A 305 20.95 2.28 -24.45
N ALA A 306 20.70 2.17 -23.14
CA ALA A 306 21.16 3.09 -22.11
C ALA A 306 21.63 2.32 -20.88
N LEU A 307 22.48 2.96 -20.06
CA LEU A 307 22.92 2.39 -18.79
C LEU A 307 21.73 2.23 -17.84
N SER A 308 21.71 1.12 -17.09
CA SER A 308 20.75 0.92 -16.01
C SER A 308 21.04 1.90 -14.85
N SER A 309 20.11 1.97 -13.91
CA SER A 309 20.32 2.71 -12.65
C SER A 309 21.44 2.12 -11.77
N ASP A 310 22.01 0.96 -12.14
CA ASP A 310 23.15 0.38 -11.44
C ASP A 310 24.46 1.14 -11.71
N TRP A 311 24.47 2.04 -12.70
CA TRP A 311 25.65 2.82 -13.07
C TRP A 311 25.35 4.32 -13.06
N VAL A 312 26.20 5.10 -12.40
CA VAL A 312 26.19 6.56 -12.43
C VAL A 312 27.46 7.07 -13.10
N VAL A 313 27.29 7.84 -14.17
CA VAL A 313 28.39 8.31 -15.02
C VAL A 313 28.76 9.76 -14.76
N SER A 314 30.02 10.09 -15.01
CA SER A 314 30.62 11.34 -14.59
C SER A 314 31.81 11.77 -15.45
N ARG A 315 32.17 13.06 -15.36
CA ARG A 315 33.39 13.62 -15.95
C ARG A 315 33.92 14.81 -15.18
N SER A 316 35.24 14.97 -15.14
CA SER A 316 35.94 16.16 -14.60
C SER A 316 36.64 16.96 -15.69
N SER A 317 36.81 16.40 -16.89
CA SER A 317 37.37 17.09 -18.05
C SER A 317 36.82 16.52 -19.35
N GLY A 318 36.74 17.37 -20.39
CA GLY A 318 36.20 17.03 -21.70
C GLY A 318 34.67 17.13 -21.81
N THR A 319 34.15 16.84 -23.00
CA THR A 319 32.73 16.98 -23.36
C THR A 319 31.98 15.66 -23.49
N PHE A 320 32.68 14.52 -23.36
CA PHE A 320 32.06 13.20 -23.40
C PHE A 320 31.63 12.76 -22.01
N THR A 321 30.46 12.12 -21.93
CA THR A 321 29.97 11.45 -20.73
C THR A 321 29.82 9.96 -21.05
N PRO A 322 30.34 9.04 -20.21
CA PRO A 322 30.28 7.61 -20.48
C PRO A 322 28.87 7.14 -20.82
N SER A 323 28.77 6.30 -21.84
CA SER A 323 27.49 5.78 -22.33
C SER A 323 27.70 4.51 -23.14
N ILE A 324 26.62 3.75 -23.34
CA ILE A 324 26.67 2.57 -24.18
C ILE A 324 26.83 2.99 -25.65
N ARG A 325 27.81 2.39 -26.33
CA ARG A 325 28.10 2.53 -27.75
C ARG A 325 28.30 1.15 -28.34
N SER A 326 27.47 0.79 -29.33
CA SER A 326 27.55 -0.51 -30.01
C SER A 326 27.56 -1.72 -29.07
N GLY A 327 26.76 -1.67 -28.00
CA GLY A 327 26.64 -2.75 -27.02
C GLY A 327 27.77 -2.80 -25.97
N ARG A 328 28.61 -1.78 -25.86
CA ARG A 328 29.70 -1.71 -24.88
C ARG A 328 29.66 -0.39 -24.11
N LEU A 329 30.11 -0.37 -22.86
CA LEU A 329 30.26 0.88 -22.12
C LEU A 329 31.53 1.61 -22.59
N ARG A 330 31.36 2.72 -23.30
CA ARG A 330 32.45 3.62 -23.68
C ARG A 330 32.74 4.61 -22.55
N LEU A 331 33.97 4.61 -22.06
CA LEU A 331 34.46 5.49 -21.01
C LEU A 331 35.04 6.79 -21.58
N THR A 332 35.77 6.73 -22.69
CA THR A 332 36.24 7.93 -23.42
C THR A 332 36.09 7.76 -24.92
N GLU A 333 36.11 8.88 -25.62
CA GLU A 333 36.28 8.92 -27.06
C GLU A 333 37.77 9.16 -27.39
N ALA A 334 38.16 8.87 -28.63
CA ALA A 334 39.47 9.25 -29.19
C ALA A 334 39.55 10.79 -29.37
N SER A 335 39.55 11.50 -28.25
CA SER A 335 39.56 12.96 -28.12
C SER A 335 40.48 13.34 -26.97
N SER A 336 41.16 14.48 -27.06
CA SER A 336 42.14 14.89 -26.06
C SER A 336 41.52 15.33 -24.73
N ASN A 337 42.29 15.17 -23.65
CA ASN A 337 42.05 15.74 -22.32
C ASN A 337 40.72 15.34 -21.66
N GLN A 338 40.27 14.10 -21.83
CA GLN A 338 39.07 13.58 -21.17
C GLN A 338 39.42 12.90 -19.83
N SER A 339 38.55 13.08 -18.83
CA SER A 339 38.59 12.32 -17.58
C SER A 339 37.17 12.03 -17.15
N THR A 340 36.81 10.74 -17.17
CA THR A 340 35.45 10.26 -16.96
C THR A 340 35.44 9.15 -15.92
N ALA A 341 34.27 8.87 -15.33
CA ALA A 341 34.06 7.68 -14.52
C ALA A 341 32.64 7.14 -14.63
N SER A 342 32.48 5.82 -14.49
CA SER A 342 31.22 5.13 -14.28
C SER A 342 31.28 4.42 -12.92
N THR A 343 30.41 4.79 -11.98
CA THR A 343 30.39 4.27 -10.61
C THR A 343 29.24 3.28 -10.44
N TYR A 344 29.57 2.06 -10.04
CA TYR A 344 28.61 1.01 -9.78
C TYR A 344 27.86 1.28 -8.46
N GLN A 345 26.54 1.28 -8.50
CA GLN A 345 25.67 1.72 -7.40
C GLN A 345 25.48 0.65 -6.31
N ARG A 346 26.59 0.09 -5.81
CA ARG A 346 26.64 -0.83 -4.67
C ARG A 346 27.81 -0.51 -3.75
N LEU A 347 27.56 -0.70 -2.45
CA LEU A 347 28.55 -0.65 -1.39
C LEU A 347 29.19 -2.03 -1.25
N PHE A 348 30.51 -2.09 -1.22
CA PHE A 348 31.25 -3.31 -0.93
C PHE A 348 31.90 -3.16 0.43
N PRO A 349 31.38 -3.84 1.48
CA PRO A 349 32.04 -3.85 2.78
C PRO A 349 33.50 -4.23 2.62
N ALA A 350 34.39 -3.40 3.13
CA ALA A 350 35.80 -3.56 2.84
C ALA A 350 36.44 -4.68 3.67
N ALA A 351 35.94 -4.93 4.87
CA ALA A 351 36.41 -5.97 5.77
C ALA A 351 35.62 -7.28 5.61
N ALA A 352 36.29 -8.41 5.84
CA ALA A 352 35.68 -9.75 5.81
C ALA A 352 34.92 -10.04 4.50
N ASN A 353 35.51 -9.63 3.37
CA ASN A 353 34.93 -9.72 2.04
C ASN A 353 35.97 -10.21 1.03
N LEU A 354 35.51 -10.87 -0.01
CA LEU A 354 36.29 -11.23 -1.19
C LEU A 354 35.54 -10.65 -2.38
N VAL A 355 36.20 -9.79 -3.15
CA VAL A 355 35.65 -9.14 -4.34
C VAL A 355 36.48 -9.54 -5.56
N GLU A 356 35.86 -10.16 -6.55
CA GLU A 356 36.44 -10.51 -7.84
C GLU A 356 35.76 -9.75 -8.96
N ILE A 357 36.54 -9.00 -9.74
CA ILE A 357 36.03 -8.15 -10.82
C ILE A 357 36.66 -8.60 -12.12
N GLN A 358 35.83 -8.87 -13.12
CA GLN A 358 36.26 -9.24 -14.46
C GLN A 358 35.58 -8.38 -15.50
N PHE A 359 36.28 -8.07 -16.58
CA PHE A 359 35.71 -7.37 -17.74
C PHE A 359 36.58 -7.58 -18.97
N ASP A 360 35.96 -7.50 -20.13
CA ASP A 360 36.65 -7.39 -21.42
C ASP A 360 36.96 -5.92 -21.65
N HIS A 361 38.22 -5.62 -21.96
CA HIS A 361 38.68 -4.26 -22.24
C HIS A 361 38.86 -4.08 -23.74
N TYR A 362 38.64 -2.86 -24.23
CA TYR A 362 38.90 -2.45 -25.60
C TYR A 362 39.57 -1.07 -25.64
N ALA A 363 40.62 -0.94 -26.44
CA ALA A 363 41.30 0.34 -26.64
C ALA A 363 41.74 0.49 -28.11
N TYR A 364 41.16 1.47 -28.81
CA TYR A 364 41.36 1.63 -30.26
C TYR A 364 40.90 2.99 -30.82
N GLY A 365 41.24 3.24 -32.09
CA GLY A 365 40.65 4.31 -32.91
C GLY A 365 41.33 5.67 -32.79
N GLY A 366 42.36 5.80 -31.96
CA GLY A 366 43.23 6.97 -31.86
C GLY A 366 44.71 6.59 -32.05
N ASN A 367 45.58 7.12 -31.18
CA ASN A 367 47.05 7.00 -31.27
C ASN A 367 47.71 6.46 -29.97
N GLY A 368 46.95 5.76 -29.11
CA GLY A 368 47.52 4.88 -28.08
C GLY A 368 47.66 5.47 -26.66
N ALA A 369 46.65 6.21 -26.18
CA ALA A 369 46.66 6.75 -24.80
C ALA A 369 45.27 7.14 -24.25
N ASP A 370 45.14 7.43 -22.96
CA ASP A 370 46.11 7.10 -21.90
C ASP A 370 45.76 5.74 -21.27
N GLY A 371 44.48 5.47 -21.06
CA GLY A 371 44.00 4.19 -20.54
C GLY A 371 42.75 4.31 -19.69
N ILE A 372 42.50 3.26 -18.90
CA ILE A 372 41.41 3.19 -17.91
C ILE A 372 41.95 2.85 -16.53
N ALA A 373 41.20 3.18 -15.47
CA ALA A 373 41.49 2.63 -14.15
C ALA A 373 40.23 2.08 -13.46
N LEU A 374 40.43 1.00 -12.70
CA LEU A 374 39.46 0.52 -11.72
C LEU A 374 39.77 1.16 -10.38
N VAL A 375 38.77 1.79 -9.77
CA VAL A 375 38.92 2.60 -8.56
C VAL A 375 38.04 2.04 -7.45
N LEU A 376 38.65 1.75 -6.31
CA LEU A 376 37.94 1.56 -5.04
C LEU A 376 38.07 2.86 -4.23
N SER A 377 36.93 3.44 -3.85
CA SER A 377 36.86 4.71 -3.14
C SER A 377 36.08 4.57 -1.83
N ASP A 378 36.40 5.41 -0.84
CA ASP A 378 35.66 5.52 0.41
C ASP A 378 34.23 6.01 0.14
N ALA A 379 33.24 5.17 0.45
CA ALA A 379 31.84 5.46 0.22
C ALA A 379 31.30 6.66 1.03
N ALA A 380 32.00 7.08 2.09
CA ALA A 380 31.63 8.25 2.87
C ALA A 380 31.98 9.59 2.17
N ILE A 381 32.69 9.55 1.04
CA ILE A 381 33.07 10.71 0.24
C ILE A 381 32.40 10.60 -1.12
N THR A 382 31.71 11.65 -1.57
CA THR A 382 31.04 11.65 -2.88
C THR A 382 32.07 11.45 -4.01
N PRO A 383 32.01 10.37 -4.79
CA PRO A 383 33.01 10.09 -5.82
C PRO A 383 33.06 11.15 -6.92
N GLN A 384 34.26 11.52 -7.36
CA GLN A 384 34.53 12.46 -8.45
C GLN A 384 35.76 12.00 -9.22
N PRO A 385 35.72 11.92 -10.57
CA PRO A 385 36.91 11.59 -11.35
C PRO A 385 38.02 12.62 -11.16
N GLY A 386 39.27 12.12 -11.03
CA GLY A 386 40.48 12.91 -10.87
C GLY A 386 41.01 13.50 -12.18
N ALA A 387 42.31 13.77 -12.21
CA ALA A 387 42.95 14.48 -13.33
C ALA A 387 42.99 13.65 -14.64
N PHE A 388 42.80 14.34 -15.77
CA PHE A 388 42.91 13.75 -17.11
C PHE A 388 44.37 13.42 -17.48
N GLY A 389 44.57 12.58 -18.49
CA GLY A 389 45.88 12.18 -19.00
C GLY A 389 46.44 10.94 -18.28
N GLY A 390 47.76 10.88 -18.12
CA GLY A 390 48.46 9.77 -17.44
C GLY A 390 48.02 9.41 -16.02
N PRO A 391 47.38 10.28 -15.20
CA PRO A 391 46.77 9.86 -13.93
C PRO A 391 45.49 9.01 -14.08
N LEU A 392 45.01 8.79 -15.30
CA LEU A 392 43.87 7.93 -15.66
C LEU A 392 42.55 8.26 -14.95
N GLY A 393 42.34 9.52 -14.57
CA GLY A 393 41.18 9.92 -13.78
C GLY A 393 41.21 9.40 -12.33
N TYR A 394 42.30 8.77 -11.88
CA TYR A 394 42.50 8.37 -10.48
C TYR A 394 43.43 9.34 -9.73
N GLY A 395 44.62 9.60 -10.29
CA GLY A 395 45.63 10.46 -9.66
C GLY A 395 45.40 11.96 -9.91
N PHE A 396 46.29 12.79 -9.36
CA PHE A 396 46.21 14.26 -9.43
C PHE A 396 47.24 14.88 -10.40
N LYS A 397 47.03 16.16 -10.76
CA LYS A 397 48.01 17.04 -11.42
C LYS A 397 48.16 18.34 -10.62
N PRO A 398 49.23 19.14 -10.84
CA PRO A 398 49.30 20.48 -10.28
C PRO A 398 48.02 21.29 -10.61
N GLY A 399 47.31 21.75 -9.58
CA GLY A 399 46.05 22.48 -9.72
C GLY A 399 44.80 21.65 -10.07
N ILE A 400 44.91 20.33 -10.22
CA ILE A 400 43.78 19.43 -10.52
C ILE A 400 43.79 18.26 -9.55
N SER A 401 42.75 18.16 -8.72
CA SER A 401 42.61 17.09 -7.72
C SER A 401 42.55 15.69 -8.35
N GLY A 402 43.02 14.70 -7.59
CA GLY A 402 42.78 13.28 -7.87
C GLY A 402 41.36 12.86 -7.49
N PHE A 403 41.08 11.57 -7.66
CA PHE A 403 39.75 11.00 -7.48
C PHE A 403 39.26 11.16 -6.03
N ALA A 404 38.09 11.80 -5.84
CA ALA A 404 37.56 12.04 -4.50
C ALA A 404 37.27 10.72 -3.77
N GLY A 405 37.87 10.55 -2.59
CA GLY A 405 37.77 9.31 -1.81
C GLY A 405 38.61 8.16 -2.33
N GLY A 406 39.49 8.36 -3.32
CA GLY A 406 40.29 7.29 -3.92
C GLY A 406 41.16 6.54 -2.91
N TRP A 407 40.92 5.24 -2.73
CA TRP A 407 41.67 4.37 -1.83
C TRP A 407 42.63 3.43 -2.58
N LEU A 408 42.19 2.86 -3.70
CA LEU A 408 43.02 2.02 -4.57
C LEU A 408 42.65 2.25 -6.03
N GLY A 409 43.65 2.50 -6.88
CA GLY A 409 43.47 2.69 -8.33
C GLY A 409 44.32 1.71 -9.13
N ILE A 410 43.69 0.91 -9.99
CA ILE A 410 44.34 -0.10 -10.82
C ILE A 410 44.23 0.35 -12.27
N GLY A 411 45.31 0.90 -12.80
CA GLY A 411 45.38 1.44 -14.16
C GLY A 411 45.81 0.39 -15.17
N ILE A 412 45.05 0.29 -16.27
CA ILE A 412 45.43 -0.39 -17.50
C ILE A 412 45.90 0.71 -18.46
N ASP A 413 47.21 0.82 -18.64
CA ASP A 413 47.89 2.02 -19.11
C ASP A 413 48.56 1.77 -20.47
N GLU A 414 48.11 2.48 -21.51
CA GLU A 414 48.63 2.36 -22.87
C GLU A 414 49.92 3.16 -23.04
N PHE A 415 49.92 4.39 -22.55
CA PHE A 415 51.01 5.34 -22.78
C PHE A 415 52.16 5.16 -21.78
N GLY A 416 51.87 4.65 -20.58
CA GLY A 416 52.85 4.27 -19.56
C GLY A 416 53.06 5.28 -18.44
N ASN A 417 52.28 6.35 -18.45
CA ASN A 417 52.41 7.46 -17.52
C ASN A 417 51.72 7.23 -16.18
N PHE A 418 50.79 6.28 -16.06
CA PHE A 418 50.16 5.95 -14.78
C PHE A 418 51.18 5.41 -13.77
N SER A 419 52.35 4.96 -14.19
CA SER A 419 53.48 4.66 -13.27
C SER A 419 54.35 5.88 -12.94
N GLY A 420 54.41 6.87 -13.85
CA GLY A 420 55.33 8.01 -13.81
C GLY A 420 54.74 9.34 -13.33
N GLU A 421 53.41 9.49 -13.33
CA GLU A 421 52.70 10.70 -12.91
C GLU A 421 51.37 10.35 -12.20
N GLY A 422 50.78 11.33 -11.48
CA GLY A 422 49.49 11.14 -10.79
C GLY A 422 49.58 10.92 -9.28
N GLY A 423 50.77 10.98 -8.69
CA GLY A 423 50.93 10.81 -7.24
C GLY A 423 52.10 11.57 -6.64
N SER A 424 52.13 11.60 -5.30
CA SER A 424 53.21 12.17 -4.49
C SER A 424 54.54 11.40 -4.61
N ILE A 425 54.47 10.10 -4.95
CA ILE A 425 55.63 9.26 -5.31
C ILE A 425 55.30 8.45 -6.56
N ASN A 426 56.17 8.57 -7.57
CA ASN A 426 56.06 7.94 -8.89
C ASN A 426 57.39 7.25 -9.27
N LEU A 427 57.34 6.37 -10.27
CA LEU A 427 58.54 5.81 -10.89
C LEU A 427 59.14 6.77 -11.93
N SER A 428 60.42 6.62 -12.25
CA SER A 428 61.04 7.30 -13.38
C SER A 428 60.72 6.60 -14.71
N GLY A 429 60.39 7.39 -15.74
CA GLY A 429 60.12 6.92 -17.10
C GLY A 429 58.69 6.40 -17.31
N GLN A 430 58.42 5.86 -18.50
CA GLN A 430 57.09 5.45 -18.95
C GLN A 430 57.05 3.93 -19.12
N ARG A 431 56.22 3.24 -18.32
CA ARG A 431 55.99 1.79 -18.48
C ARG A 431 54.85 1.59 -19.46
N ARG A 432 55.13 1.68 -20.76
CA ARG A 432 54.10 1.61 -21.80
C ARG A 432 53.39 0.27 -21.76
N GLN A 433 52.12 0.23 -22.16
CA GLN A 433 51.35 -1.00 -22.31
C GLN A 433 51.44 -1.86 -21.05
N SER A 434 51.02 -1.32 -19.90
CA SER A 434 51.25 -1.88 -18.58
C SER A 434 49.98 -1.95 -17.73
N VAL A 435 50.09 -2.64 -16.60
CA VAL A 435 49.13 -2.52 -15.50
C VAL A 435 49.89 -2.02 -14.28
N ALA A 436 49.34 -1.03 -13.58
CA ALA A 436 49.91 -0.50 -12.35
C ALA A 436 48.83 -0.22 -11.30
N VAL A 437 49.22 -0.24 -10.03
CA VAL A 437 48.37 -0.05 -8.86
C VAL A 437 48.89 1.14 -8.06
N ARG A 438 47.98 2.06 -7.74
CA ARG A 438 48.22 3.23 -6.89
C ARG A 438 47.40 3.17 -5.62
N GLY A 439 47.97 3.71 -4.55
CA GLY A 439 47.37 3.76 -3.22
C GLY A 439 46.46 4.96 -3.02
N SER A 440 46.05 5.18 -1.77
CA SER A 440 45.05 6.19 -1.38
C SER A 440 45.55 7.62 -1.54
N GLY A 441 44.64 8.57 -1.79
CA GLY A 441 44.96 9.99 -1.82
C GLY A 441 43.75 10.92 -1.68
N SER A 442 44.03 12.21 -1.51
CA SER A 442 43.01 13.26 -1.39
C SER A 442 43.54 14.57 -1.97
N GLY A 443 42.71 15.24 -2.78
CA GLY A 443 43.11 16.45 -3.49
C GLY A 443 44.38 16.22 -4.31
N THR A 444 45.44 16.95 -4.00
CA THR A 444 46.77 16.87 -4.65
C THR A 444 47.83 16.18 -3.79
N SER A 445 47.44 15.32 -2.84
CA SER A 445 48.33 14.57 -1.94
C SER A 445 48.02 13.07 -1.96
N GLY A 446 49.03 12.22 -1.73
CA GLY A 446 48.90 10.76 -1.74
C GLY A 446 49.04 10.12 -3.11
N TYR A 447 48.18 9.17 -3.46
CA TYR A 447 48.12 8.44 -4.74
C TYR A 447 49.43 7.76 -5.16
N ARG A 448 50.18 7.25 -4.19
CA ARG A 448 51.53 6.69 -4.38
C ARG A 448 51.50 5.45 -5.27
N TYR A 449 52.49 5.28 -6.14
CA TYR A 449 52.70 4.01 -6.86
C TYR A 449 52.96 2.86 -5.88
N LEU A 450 52.21 1.76 -6.01
CA LEU A 450 52.35 0.57 -5.15
C LEU A 450 52.98 -0.59 -5.91
N ARG A 451 52.36 -1.04 -7.00
CA ARG A 451 52.79 -2.22 -7.78
C ARG A 451 52.57 -2.03 -9.28
N GLY A 452 53.26 -2.80 -10.11
CA GLY A 452 52.99 -2.83 -11.55
C GLY A 452 53.67 -3.99 -12.29
N THR A 453 53.35 -4.12 -13.58
CA THR A 453 54.01 -5.09 -14.47
C THR A 453 55.48 -4.71 -14.73
N CYS A 454 56.24 -5.58 -15.41
CA CYS A 454 57.71 -5.43 -15.57
C CYS A 454 58.47 -5.45 -14.23
N ASN A 455 58.30 -6.51 -13.46
CA ASN A 455 58.94 -6.70 -12.16
C ASN A 455 58.74 -5.48 -11.24
N ASN A 456 57.48 -5.16 -10.95
CA ASN A 456 57.13 -3.97 -10.16
C ASN A 456 57.66 -2.66 -10.77
N GLY A 457 57.61 -2.55 -12.10
CA GLY A 457 58.12 -1.42 -12.84
C GLY A 457 59.64 -1.25 -12.81
N THR A 458 60.45 -2.21 -12.34
CA THR A 458 61.92 -2.05 -12.36
C THR A 458 62.56 -2.41 -13.69
N THR A 459 61.86 -3.13 -14.58
CA THR A 459 62.35 -3.49 -15.93
C THR A 459 61.55 -2.79 -17.03
N ASN A 460 62.04 -2.84 -18.28
CA ASN A 460 61.46 -2.20 -19.47
C ASN A 460 61.03 -0.75 -19.23
N THR A 461 61.95 0.07 -18.72
CA THR A 461 61.62 1.38 -18.13
C THR A 461 61.12 2.46 -19.11
N SER A 462 61.13 2.14 -20.39
CA SER A 462 60.69 3.00 -21.49
C SER A 462 59.96 2.21 -22.58
N GLY A 463 59.70 0.92 -22.34
CA GLY A 463 59.22 -0.03 -23.33
C GLY A 463 57.88 -0.67 -22.93
N ASN A 464 57.39 -1.58 -23.77
CA ASN A 464 56.13 -2.28 -23.52
C ASN A 464 56.28 -3.33 -22.43
N CYS A 465 55.37 -3.31 -21.46
CA CYS A 465 55.34 -4.28 -20.37
C CYS A 465 54.46 -5.50 -20.62
N LEU A 466 53.55 -5.40 -21.58
CA LEU A 466 52.62 -6.46 -21.94
C LEU A 466 52.73 -6.80 -23.42
N SER A 467 52.64 -8.10 -23.71
CA SER A 467 52.48 -8.65 -25.04
C SER A 467 51.37 -9.71 -24.99
N PRO A 468 50.32 -9.63 -25.82
CA PRO A 468 49.98 -8.52 -26.71
C PRO A 468 49.80 -7.17 -25.99
N THR A 469 49.96 -6.07 -26.73
CA THR A 469 49.78 -4.70 -26.23
C THR A 469 48.35 -4.47 -25.74
N VAL A 470 48.15 -3.44 -24.91
CA VAL A 470 46.82 -2.96 -24.50
C VAL A 470 46.15 -2.24 -25.68
N ASP A 471 46.93 -1.43 -26.40
CA ASP A 471 46.51 -0.69 -27.60
C ASP A 471 46.29 -1.62 -28.80
N GLY A 472 45.41 -1.19 -29.71
CA GLY A 472 44.93 -1.96 -30.86
C GLY A 472 43.99 -3.11 -30.48
N ASN A 473 43.50 -3.12 -29.24
CA ASN A 473 42.63 -4.18 -28.71
C ASN A 473 41.17 -3.92 -29.09
N ASN A 474 40.84 -4.14 -30.36
CA ASN A 474 39.47 -4.30 -30.84
C ASN A 474 39.35 -5.62 -31.61
N VAL A 475 39.74 -6.70 -30.95
CA VAL A 475 39.91 -8.05 -31.51
C VAL A 475 39.00 -9.06 -30.80
N SER A 476 38.89 -10.27 -31.35
CA SER A 476 38.11 -11.37 -30.75
C SER A 476 38.99 -12.62 -30.57
N PRO A 477 39.11 -13.17 -29.34
CA PRO A 477 38.57 -12.64 -28.09
C PRO A 477 39.30 -11.36 -27.65
N ALA A 478 38.58 -10.44 -27.02
CA ALA A 478 39.16 -9.25 -26.42
C ALA A 478 40.00 -9.61 -25.18
N HIS A 479 40.86 -8.69 -24.73
CA HIS A 479 41.61 -8.89 -23.49
C HIS A 479 40.69 -8.83 -22.27
N ARG A 480 40.56 -9.95 -21.56
CA ARG A 480 39.79 -10.05 -20.32
C ARG A 480 40.70 -9.87 -19.11
N TYR A 481 40.38 -8.93 -18.23
CA TYR A 481 41.10 -8.73 -16.98
C TYR A 481 40.33 -9.34 -15.81
N LYS A 482 41.06 -9.84 -14.82
CA LYS A 482 40.52 -10.31 -13.53
C LYS A 482 41.29 -9.65 -12.41
N ILE A 483 40.59 -9.01 -11.50
CA ILE A 483 41.12 -8.32 -10.32
C ILE A 483 40.48 -8.94 -9.08
N THR A 484 41.30 -9.43 -8.16
CA THR A 484 40.85 -10.00 -6.88
C THR A 484 41.30 -9.11 -5.73
N ILE A 485 40.35 -8.77 -4.86
CA ILE A 485 40.55 -8.05 -3.60
C ILE A 485 40.05 -8.94 -2.47
N ASP A 486 40.98 -9.54 -1.73
CA ASP A 486 40.67 -10.46 -0.63
C ASP A 486 41.02 -9.80 0.71
N SER A 487 39.96 -9.49 1.47
CA SER A 487 40.05 -8.91 2.82
C SER A 487 39.36 -9.81 3.84
N GLN A 488 39.27 -11.12 3.58
CA GLN A 488 38.68 -12.09 4.50
C GLN A 488 39.51 -12.24 5.79
N VAL A 489 40.82 -12.01 5.70
CA VAL A 489 41.73 -11.98 6.85
C VAL A 489 41.78 -10.57 7.42
N SER A 490 41.42 -10.43 8.70
CA SER A 490 41.47 -9.16 9.41
C SER A 490 42.85 -8.49 9.30
N GLY A 491 42.87 -7.19 8.98
CA GLY A 491 44.09 -6.40 8.81
C GLY A 491 44.83 -6.64 7.48
N GLN A 492 44.27 -7.42 6.56
CA GLN A 492 44.83 -7.63 5.23
C GLN A 492 43.82 -7.24 4.14
N SER A 493 44.34 -6.74 3.02
CA SER A 493 43.59 -6.56 1.77
C SER A 493 44.52 -6.95 0.62
N MET A 494 44.47 -8.22 0.24
CA MET A 494 45.31 -8.82 -0.79
C MET A 494 44.79 -8.46 -2.17
N VAL A 495 45.65 -7.89 -3.01
CA VAL A 495 45.33 -7.47 -4.38
C VAL A 495 46.09 -8.35 -5.37
N LYS A 496 45.37 -8.99 -6.29
CA LYS A 496 45.94 -9.80 -7.39
C LYS A 496 45.32 -9.39 -8.72
N ILE A 497 46.13 -9.33 -9.78
CA ILE A 497 45.66 -8.94 -11.12
C ILE A 497 46.13 -9.93 -12.17
N GLU A 498 45.21 -10.36 -13.02
CA GLU A 498 45.39 -11.37 -14.05
C GLU A 498 44.78 -10.90 -15.38
N ARG A 499 45.25 -11.45 -16.50
CA ARG A 499 44.77 -11.15 -17.85
C ARG A 499 44.67 -12.41 -18.69
N ASN A 500 43.62 -12.52 -19.48
CA ASN A 500 43.41 -13.56 -20.48
C ASN A 500 43.32 -12.92 -21.88
N THR A 501 44.14 -13.41 -22.82
CA THR A 501 44.19 -12.93 -24.21
C THR A 501 43.79 -14.02 -25.22
N GLY A 502 43.06 -15.05 -24.77
CA GLY A 502 42.59 -16.18 -25.59
C GLY A 502 43.09 -17.55 -25.14
N SER A 503 44.09 -17.62 -24.24
CA SER A 503 44.72 -18.87 -23.78
C SER A 503 44.51 -19.18 -22.29
N GLY A 504 43.60 -18.47 -21.62
CA GLY A 504 43.37 -18.54 -20.17
C GLY A 504 44.03 -17.39 -19.40
N PHE A 505 43.73 -17.27 -18.11
CA PHE A 505 44.27 -16.21 -17.26
C PHE A 505 45.73 -16.45 -16.89
N VAL A 506 46.54 -15.40 -17.06
CA VAL A 506 47.92 -15.32 -16.59
C VAL A 506 48.02 -14.21 -15.54
N THR A 507 48.74 -14.47 -14.45
CA THR A 507 48.99 -13.47 -13.41
C THR A 507 49.93 -12.37 -13.92
N LEU A 508 49.47 -11.12 -13.91
CA LEU A 508 50.25 -9.94 -14.27
C LEU A 508 50.93 -9.33 -13.04
N ILE A 509 50.20 -9.23 -11.94
CA ILE A 509 50.70 -8.75 -10.64
C ILE A 509 50.35 -9.82 -9.59
N PRO A 510 51.35 -10.48 -9.00
CA PRO A 510 51.14 -11.44 -7.91
C PRO A 510 50.45 -10.79 -6.70
N ALA A 511 49.78 -11.62 -5.89
CA ALA A 511 49.06 -11.15 -4.72
C ALA A 511 49.98 -10.38 -3.74
N PHE A 512 49.58 -9.17 -3.35
CA PHE A 512 50.28 -8.37 -2.35
C PHE A 512 49.29 -7.67 -1.42
N ASN A 513 49.68 -7.43 -0.16
CA ASN A 513 48.84 -6.72 0.80
C ASN A 513 48.91 -5.20 0.57
N ALA A 514 47.80 -4.59 0.12
CA ALA A 514 47.74 -3.15 -0.14
C ALA A 514 47.85 -2.32 1.15
N ILE A 515 47.24 -2.75 2.25
CA ILE A 515 47.26 -2.03 3.54
C ILE A 515 48.68 -1.98 4.12
N ALA A 516 49.51 -2.99 3.83
CA ALA A 516 50.90 -3.03 4.29
C ALA A 516 51.83 -2.09 3.50
N GLN A 517 51.34 -1.38 2.48
CA GLN A 517 52.18 -0.46 1.71
C GLN A 517 52.33 0.90 2.40
N THR A 518 53.54 1.47 2.33
CA THR A 518 53.85 2.76 2.96
C THR A 518 52.99 3.89 2.41
N GLY A 519 52.28 4.57 3.31
CA GLY A 519 51.42 5.72 2.98
C GLY A 519 50.02 5.35 2.49
N GLN A 520 49.61 4.07 2.60
CA GLN A 520 48.24 3.65 2.39
C GLN A 520 47.36 4.02 3.59
N ALA A 521 46.20 4.61 3.35
CA ALA A 521 45.21 4.90 4.38
C ALA A 521 44.58 3.61 4.94
N ALA A 522 44.00 3.70 6.15
CA ALA A 522 43.17 2.63 6.68
C ALA A 522 42.03 2.29 5.71
N THR A 523 41.59 1.04 5.73
CA THR A 523 40.50 0.59 4.89
C THR A 523 39.20 1.32 5.27
N PRO A 524 38.46 1.91 4.30
CA PRO A 524 37.12 2.44 4.51
C PRO A 524 36.16 1.39 5.08
N SER A 525 35.00 1.79 5.61
CA SER A 525 33.97 0.83 6.00
C SER A 525 33.44 0.07 4.78
N ASP A 526 33.16 0.84 3.73
CA ASP A 526 32.57 0.39 2.48
C ASP A 526 33.30 1.04 1.31
N PHE A 527 33.53 0.25 0.25
CA PHE A 527 34.01 0.75 -1.03
C PHE A 527 32.86 1.06 -1.98
N LEU A 528 33.01 2.14 -2.74
CA LEU A 528 32.38 2.31 -4.04
C LEU A 528 33.37 1.92 -5.14
N LEU A 529 32.85 1.21 -6.14
CA LEU A 529 33.61 0.79 -7.31
C LEU A 529 33.33 1.73 -8.50
N SER A 530 34.38 2.35 -9.03
CA SER A 530 34.30 3.19 -10.23
C SER A 530 35.26 2.72 -11.32
N LEU A 531 34.84 2.88 -12.56
CA LEU A 531 35.62 2.60 -13.76
C LEU A 531 35.89 3.94 -14.45
N THR A 532 37.14 4.38 -14.42
CA THR A 532 37.55 5.65 -15.00
C THR A 532 38.15 5.46 -16.38
N GLY A 533 37.97 6.44 -17.26
CA GLY A 533 38.66 6.52 -18.54
C GLY A 533 39.34 7.86 -18.70
N SER A 534 40.51 7.88 -19.34
CA SER A 534 41.22 9.13 -19.56
C SER A 534 42.04 9.19 -20.84
N THR A 535 42.15 10.42 -21.35
CA THR A 535 42.98 10.79 -22.50
C THR A 535 43.70 12.11 -22.24
N GLY A 536 44.73 12.39 -23.03
CA GLY A 536 45.62 13.52 -22.89
C GLY A 536 46.00 14.09 -24.25
N GLY A 537 47.30 14.30 -24.49
CA GLY A 537 47.80 14.69 -25.81
C GLY A 537 47.61 13.59 -26.86
N SER A 538 47.74 12.33 -26.45
CA SER A 538 47.33 11.15 -27.20
C SER A 538 45.98 10.64 -26.69
N ASN A 539 45.27 9.85 -27.49
CA ASN A 539 43.91 9.41 -27.19
C ASN A 539 43.57 8.06 -27.83
N ASN A 540 42.52 7.42 -27.31
CA ASN A 540 41.85 6.24 -27.83
C ASN A 540 40.41 6.21 -27.34
N ASN A 541 39.55 5.46 -28.03
CA ASN A 541 38.28 5.02 -27.45
C ASN A 541 38.60 3.94 -26.44
N HIS A 542 38.18 4.14 -25.19
CA HIS A 542 38.26 3.11 -24.15
C HIS A 542 36.88 2.56 -23.88
N GLU A 543 36.71 1.26 -24.04
CA GLU A 543 35.43 0.59 -23.80
C GLU A 543 35.62 -0.65 -22.94
N ILE A 544 34.54 -1.04 -22.27
CA ILE A 544 34.46 -2.28 -21.51
C ILE A 544 33.17 -3.03 -21.83
N ASP A 545 33.23 -4.36 -21.71
CA ASP A 545 32.10 -5.26 -21.90
C ASP A 545 32.21 -6.50 -21.00
N ASN A 546 31.13 -7.29 -20.90
CA ASN A 546 31.05 -8.55 -20.16
C ASN A 546 31.57 -8.43 -18.72
N VAL A 547 31.18 -7.33 -18.05
CA VAL A 547 31.56 -7.03 -16.67
C VAL A 547 30.92 -8.07 -15.76
N GLN A 548 31.74 -8.67 -14.89
CA GLN A 548 31.31 -9.56 -13.81
C GLN A 548 31.93 -9.08 -12.51
N ILE A 549 31.10 -8.76 -11.51
CA ILE A 549 31.54 -8.36 -10.18
C ILE A 549 30.97 -9.36 -9.19
N CYS A 550 31.83 -10.22 -8.66
CA CYS A 550 31.49 -11.23 -7.67
C CYS A 550 31.98 -10.80 -6.29
N ALA A 551 31.13 -10.81 -5.26
CA ALA A 551 31.56 -10.52 -3.90
C ALA A 551 30.89 -11.42 -2.86
N LEU A 552 31.55 -11.67 -1.73
CA LEU A 552 30.88 -12.32 -0.58
C LEU A 552 29.81 -11.41 0.02
N LYS A 553 30.05 -10.11 0.01
CA LYS A 553 29.13 -9.06 0.44
C LYS A 553 29.10 -7.93 -0.60
N SER A 554 27.91 -7.59 -1.08
CA SER A 554 27.67 -6.45 -1.97
C SER A 554 26.28 -5.89 -1.66
N ASN A 555 26.21 -4.67 -1.15
CA ASN A 555 24.98 -4.07 -0.64
C ASN A 555 24.48 -3.02 -1.64
N PRO A 556 23.17 -2.94 -1.94
CA PRO A 556 22.63 -1.85 -2.73
C PRO A 556 22.80 -0.51 -1.99
N ILE A 557 22.99 0.60 -2.72
CA ILE A 557 23.13 1.93 -2.11
C ILE A 557 21.84 2.43 -1.42
N GLY A 558 20.69 1.81 -1.66
CA GLY A 558 19.41 2.22 -1.08
C GLY A 558 18.88 3.52 -1.67
N ALA A 559 17.98 4.20 -0.95
CA ALA A 559 17.54 5.54 -1.33
C ALA A 559 18.72 6.51 -1.22
N GLN A 560 19.03 7.22 -2.31
CA GLN A 560 20.22 8.05 -2.42
C GLN A 560 19.85 9.53 -2.39
N ILE A 561 20.69 10.34 -1.73
CA ILE A 561 20.53 11.79 -1.74
C ILE A 561 20.99 12.31 -3.10
N ASP A 562 20.15 13.06 -3.79
CA ASP A 562 20.49 13.63 -5.08
C ASP A 562 21.51 14.75 -4.92
N HIS A 563 21.28 15.73 -4.03
CA HIS A 563 22.25 16.76 -3.67
C HIS A 563 21.82 17.48 -2.38
N PHE A 564 22.64 18.43 -1.91
CA PHE A 564 22.31 19.30 -0.79
C PHE A 564 22.16 20.75 -1.24
N GLU A 565 21.19 21.45 -0.64
CA GLU A 565 20.99 22.89 -0.79
C GLU A 565 21.22 23.62 0.53
N PHE A 566 21.82 24.81 0.50
CA PHE A 566 21.85 25.74 1.64
C PHE A 566 21.10 27.05 1.32
N ASP A 567 20.34 27.54 2.30
CA ASP A 567 19.83 28.91 2.31
C ASP A 567 20.54 29.72 3.39
N HIS A 568 21.01 30.92 3.03
CA HIS A 568 21.61 31.87 3.96
C HIS A 568 21.38 33.32 3.52
N THR A 569 21.62 34.26 4.43
CA THR A 569 21.46 35.71 4.18
C THR A 569 22.56 36.29 3.30
N GLY A 570 23.73 35.62 3.26
CA GLY A 570 24.93 36.06 2.55
C GLY A 570 25.91 36.85 3.42
N GLN A 571 25.50 37.25 4.63
CA GLN A 571 26.30 38.03 5.56
C GLN A 571 26.21 37.46 6.98
N GLY A 572 27.34 37.36 7.68
CA GLY A 572 27.43 37.04 9.09
C GLY A 572 28.21 38.10 9.84
N LEU A 573 28.12 38.12 11.17
CA LEU A 573 28.93 39.02 12.00
C LEU A 573 30.01 38.25 12.72
N THR A 574 31.22 38.81 12.79
CA THR A 574 32.34 38.13 13.45
C THR A 574 32.14 37.92 14.94
N CYS A 575 31.19 38.66 15.53
CA CYS A 575 30.85 38.60 16.94
C CYS A 575 29.60 37.77 17.25
N ASN A 576 28.91 37.21 16.24
CA ASN A 576 27.70 36.38 16.40
C ASN A 576 27.69 35.19 15.41
N PRO A 577 27.22 33.98 15.79
CA PRO A 577 27.00 32.92 14.81
C PRO A 577 25.93 33.32 13.79
N GLU A 578 26.10 32.90 12.54
CA GLU A 578 25.11 33.02 11.48
C GLU A 578 24.29 31.72 11.38
N THR A 579 22.97 31.85 11.27
CA THR A 579 22.08 30.71 11.06
C THR A 579 21.94 30.43 9.57
N VAL A 580 22.12 29.17 9.16
CA VAL A 580 21.92 28.71 7.79
C VAL A 580 20.98 27.52 7.77
N THR A 581 20.19 27.36 6.71
CA THR A 581 19.30 26.20 6.54
C THR A 581 19.91 25.24 5.53
N ILE A 582 19.98 23.94 5.86
CA ILE A 582 20.42 22.89 4.94
C ILE A 582 19.21 22.02 4.54
N ARG A 583 19.13 21.64 3.27
CA ARG A 583 18.12 20.71 2.73
C ARG A 583 18.79 19.54 2.01
N ALA A 584 18.24 18.34 2.17
CA ALA A 584 18.63 17.16 1.42
C ALA A 584 17.60 16.87 0.32
N CYS A 585 18.02 16.92 -0.94
CA CYS A 585 17.14 16.77 -2.09
C CYS A 585 17.10 15.30 -2.53
N ALA A 586 15.90 14.76 -2.76
CA ALA A 586 15.73 13.42 -3.32
C ALA A 586 15.76 13.41 -4.86
N ASN A 587 15.59 14.57 -5.50
CA ASN A 587 15.61 14.73 -6.95
C ASN A 587 16.33 16.01 -7.40
N ALA A 588 16.67 16.07 -8.68
CA ALA A 588 17.50 17.13 -9.26
C ALA A 588 16.91 18.55 -9.14
N SER A 589 15.58 18.69 -9.08
CA SER A 589 14.90 19.99 -8.90
C SER A 589 14.64 20.36 -7.44
N CYS A 590 15.03 19.49 -6.50
CA CYS A 590 14.70 19.57 -5.07
C CYS A 590 13.21 19.78 -4.77
N SER A 591 12.32 19.33 -5.67
CA SER A 591 10.86 19.38 -5.45
C SER A 591 10.39 18.27 -4.50
N GLN A 592 11.26 17.28 -4.27
CA GLN A 592 11.10 16.23 -3.28
C GLN A 592 12.33 16.24 -2.37
N LEU A 593 12.09 16.28 -1.06
CA LEU A 593 13.15 16.18 -0.07
C LEU A 593 13.42 14.71 0.30
N PHE A 594 14.67 14.42 0.64
CA PHE A 594 15.06 13.15 1.24
C PHE A 594 14.71 13.18 2.73
N THR A 595 13.70 12.41 3.15
CA THR A 595 13.10 12.55 4.49
C THR A 595 13.56 11.50 5.51
N ASP A 596 14.22 10.43 5.06
CA ASP A 596 14.79 9.42 5.95
C ASP A 596 15.97 9.98 6.78
N PRO A 597 16.32 9.37 7.92
CA PRO A 597 17.47 9.77 8.71
C PRO A 597 18.77 9.74 7.89
N LEU A 598 19.55 10.82 7.96
CA LEU A 598 20.84 10.93 7.29
C LEU A 598 21.87 11.59 8.20
N THR A 599 23.16 11.39 7.89
CA THR A 599 24.29 12.14 8.46
C THR A 599 25.13 12.75 7.36
N ALA A 600 25.39 14.05 7.42
CA ALA A 600 26.19 14.80 6.45
C ALA A 600 27.45 15.40 7.12
N THR A 601 28.56 15.42 6.37
CA THR A 601 29.82 16.06 6.79
C THR A 601 29.97 17.40 6.06
N LEU A 602 29.97 18.50 6.81
CA LEU A 602 29.90 19.87 6.33
C LEU A 602 31.27 20.50 6.07
N LEU A 603 31.30 21.47 5.15
CA LEU A 603 32.39 22.42 4.91
C LEU A 603 32.01 23.81 5.46
N PRO A 604 32.95 24.60 6.01
CA PRO A 604 34.39 24.33 6.12
C PRO A 604 34.71 23.30 7.21
N GLU A 605 35.79 22.52 7.01
CA GLU A 605 36.31 21.57 8.02
C GLU A 605 37.28 22.26 8.99
N SER A 606 37.98 23.31 8.54
CA SER A 606 38.99 24.00 9.33
C SER A 606 38.37 25.08 10.22
N SER A 607 38.67 25.00 11.52
CA SER A 607 38.33 26.04 12.49
C SER A 607 38.92 27.42 12.18
N SER A 608 39.96 27.50 11.34
CA SER A 608 40.53 28.77 10.87
C SER A 608 39.66 29.48 9.83
N GLU A 609 38.81 28.74 9.12
CA GLU A 609 37.89 29.27 8.10
C GLU A 609 36.51 29.55 8.70
N GLY A 610 36.01 28.66 9.56
CA GLY A 610 34.76 28.79 10.28
C GLY A 610 34.52 27.60 11.22
N VAL A 611 33.67 27.78 12.23
CA VAL A 611 33.34 26.76 13.23
C VAL A 611 31.84 26.52 13.24
N TRP A 612 31.42 25.31 12.88
CA TRP A 612 30.05 24.84 13.06
C TRP A 612 29.76 24.59 14.54
N ILE A 613 28.72 25.23 15.07
CA ILE A 613 28.26 24.99 16.45
C ILE A 613 27.59 23.62 16.49
N GLY A 614 28.11 22.74 17.35
CA GLY A 614 27.71 21.32 17.39
C GLY A 614 28.61 20.39 16.57
N GLY A 615 29.59 20.93 15.83
CA GLY A 615 30.53 20.16 15.01
C GLY A 615 30.14 20.15 13.52
N ASN A 616 31.05 19.67 12.67
CA ASN A 616 30.85 19.61 11.22
C ASN A 616 30.20 18.29 10.75
N GLN A 617 29.81 17.39 11.66
CA GLN A 617 28.92 16.28 11.37
C GLN A 617 27.52 16.62 11.86
N VAL A 618 26.54 16.59 10.96
CA VAL A 618 25.13 16.84 11.27
C VAL A 618 24.29 15.61 10.93
N SER A 619 23.45 15.18 11.86
CA SER A 619 22.43 14.16 11.60
C SER A 619 21.03 14.80 11.67
N PHE A 620 20.18 14.54 10.68
CA PHE A 620 18.81 15.03 10.65
C PHE A 620 17.87 14.12 9.83
N SER A 621 16.57 14.32 9.97
CA SER A 621 15.51 13.65 9.22
C SER A 621 14.43 14.67 8.82
N GLY A 622 13.47 14.29 7.97
CA GLY A 622 12.46 15.23 7.46
C GLY A 622 12.97 16.17 6.35
N GLY A 623 14.23 16.00 5.93
CA GLY A 623 14.80 16.62 4.73
C GLY A 623 15.32 18.05 4.85
N THR A 624 15.21 18.69 6.01
CA THR A 624 15.74 20.04 6.25
C THR A 624 16.07 20.27 7.72
N THR A 625 17.07 21.10 8.02
CA THR A 625 17.37 21.57 9.38
C THR A 625 18.11 22.92 9.37
N GLN A 626 18.17 23.59 10.52
CA GLN A 626 18.96 24.80 10.73
C GLN A 626 20.29 24.48 11.43
N LEU A 627 21.33 25.21 11.03
CA LEU A 627 22.69 25.08 11.52
C LEU A 627 23.24 26.46 11.87
N GLN A 628 24.22 26.52 12.77
CA GLN A 628 24.90 27.76 13.12
C GLN A 628 26.38 27.68 12.80
N LEU A 629 26.85 28.67 12.04
CA LEU A 629 28.25 28.82 11.67
C LEU A 629 28.81 30.08 12.30
N ARG A 630 29.92 29.96 13.03
CA ARG A 630 30.64 31.08 13.62
C ARG A 630 31.99 31.27 12.95
N ARG A 631 32.37 32.53 12.70
CA ARG A 631 33.73 32.91 12.33
C ARG A 631 34.12 34.17 13.09
N ASN A 632 35.24 34.18 13.80
CA ASN A 632 35.63 35.30 14.66
C ASN A 632 36.47 36.38 13.96
N THR A 633 36.74 36.23 12.66
CA THR A 633 37.55 37.14 11.84
C THR A 633 36.80 37.49 10.57
N ALA A 634 36.96 38.72 10.08
CA ALA A 634 36.33 39.13 8.83
C ALA A 634 36.82 38.27 7.65
N GLY A 635 35.95 38.03 6.68
CA GLY A 635 36.28 37.30 5.45
C GLY A 635 35.22 36.30 5.01
N ILE A 636 35.54 35.52 3.97
CA ILE A 636 34.58 34.68 3.25
C ILE A 636 34.73 33.20 3.66
N VAL A 637 33.61 32.53 3.90
CA VAL A 637 33.49 31.08 4.14
C VAL A 637 32.74 30.43 3.00
N THR A 638 33.20 29.26 2.53
CA THR A 638 32.46 28.46 1.55
C THR A 638 31.71 27.32 2.24
N LEU A 639 30.39 27.32 2.12
CA LEU A 639 29.48 26.27 2.58
C LEU A 639 29.54 25.07 1.63
N GLY A 640 29.35 23.86 2.17
CA GLY A 640 29.35 22.65 1.35
C GLY A 640 29.07 21.38 2.16
N VAL A 641 28.78 20.28 1.46
CA VAL A 641 28.74 18.93 2.02
C VAL A 641 29.80 18.08 1.33
N LYS A 642 30.75 17.57 2.11
CA LYS A 642 31.85 16.71 1.63
C LYS A 642 31.37 15.29 1.30
N GLY A 643 30.41 14.80 2.06
CA GLY A 643 29.84 13.46 1.92
C GLY A 643 28.74 13.22 2.95
N SER A 644 28.00 12.13 2.78
CA SER A 644 26.86 11.80 3.63
C SER A 644 26.63 10.29 3.71
N SER A 645 25.79 9.88 4.68
CA SER A 645 25.25 8.53 4.83
C SER A 645 23.72 8.64 5.02
N PRO A 646 22.88 8.07 4.14
CA PRO A 646 23.21 7.37 2.89
C PRO A 646 24.03 8.23 1.92
N THR A 647 24.79 7.62 1.03
CA THR A 647 25.73 8.38 0.16
C THR A 647 24.98 9.37 -0.71
N THR A 648 25.56 10.55 -0.94
CA THR A 648 25.09 11.43 -2.02
C THR A 648 25.40 10.76 -3.36
N LYS A 649 24.59 11.02 -4.39
CA LYS A 649 24.88 10.63 -5.77
C LYS A 649 26.30 11.07 -6.15
N PRO A 650 27.09 10.21 -6.82
CA PRO A 650 28.34 10.64 -7.43
C PRO A 650 28.12 11.90 -8.27
N LEU A 651 29.10 12.82 -8.27
CA LEU A 651 29.04 14.17 -8.87
C LEU A 651 28.19 15.25 -8.21
N SER A 652 27.37 14.94 -7.22
CA SER A 652 26.50 15.95 -6.64
C SER A 652 27.28 17.12 -6.04
N LYS A 653 26.85 18.33 -6.41
CA LYS A 653 27.39 19.59 -5.90
C LYS A 653 26.47 20.14 -4.84
N THR A 654 27.05 20.83 -3.86
CA THR A 654 26.23 21.62 -2.94
C THR A 654 25.82 22.90 -3.66
N LEU A 655 24.52 23.19 -3.67
CA LEU A 655 24.00 24.44 -4.20
C LEU A 655 23.63 25.35 -3.04
N CYS A 656 23.85 26.65 -3.18
CA CYS A 656 23.45 27.59 -2.15
C CYS A 656 22.63 28.74 -2.74
N ARG A 657 21.81 29.36 -1.90
CA ARG A 657 20.98 30.49 -2.25
C ARG A 657 21.19 31.60 -1.21
N ILE A 658 21.49 32.80 -1.73
CA ILE A 658 21.59 34.03 -0.96
C ILE A 658 20.25 34.75 -1.08
N GLY A 659 19.50 34.86 0.01
CA GLY A 659 18.17 35.47 -0.01
C GLY A 659 17.27 34.88 -1.13
N ASN A 660 16.77 35.72 -2.05
CA ASN A 660 15.93 35.28 -3.18
C ASN A 660 16.69 34.91 -4.47
N GLY A 661 18.02 34.85 -4.42
CA GLY A 661 18.85 34.52 -5.57
C GLY A 661 18.60 33.10 -6.11
N GLY A 662 19.09 32.83 -7.31
CA GLY A 662 19.09 31.46 -7.85
C GLY A 662 19.99 30.53 -7.03
N LEU A 663 19.67 29.23 -7.01
CA LEU A 663 20.58 28.22 -6.47
C LEU A 663 21.81 28.10 -7.36
N SER A 664 23.00 28.21 -6.77
CA SER A 664 24.28 28.10 -7.48
C SER A 664 25.41 27.70 -6.54
N GLU A 665 26.41 26.99 -7.06
CA GLU A 665 27.67 26.73 -6.34
C GLU A 665 28.38 28.05 -5.97
N ASN A 666 28.30 29.08 -6.82
CA ASN A 666 28.93 30.38 -6.59
C ASN A 666 28.32 31.11 -5.38
N ASN A 667 27.07 30.79 -5.04
CA ASN A 667 26.35 31.40 -3.94
C ASN A 667 26.70 30.76 -2.60
N CYS A 668 27.53 29.72 -2.54
CA CYS A 668 27.94 29.09 -1.29
C CYS A 668 28.95 29.92 -0.48
N SER A 669 29.25 31.15 -0.89
CA SER A 669 30.14 32.07 -0.17
C SER A 669 29.36 32.93 0.83
N LEU A 670 29.69 32.80 2.11
CA LEU A 670 29.14 33.59 3.22
C LEU A 670 30.20 34.55 3.77
N THR A 671 29.91 35.86 3.79
CA THR A 671 30.87 36.89 4.20
C THR A 671 30.65 37.30 5.65
N PHE A 672 31.71 37.33 6.47
CA PHE A 672 31.65 37.80 7.86
C PHE A 672 32.25 39.20 8.01
N ALA A 673 31.56 40.10 8.71
CA ALA A 673 31.97 41.49 8.97
C ALA A 673 32.00 41.85 10.47
N ASP A 674 32.76 42.87 10.86
CA ASP A 674 32.91 43.27 12.27
C ASP A 674 31.77 44.15 12.82
N SER A 675 30.86 44.65 11.98
CA SER A 675 29.72 45.47 12.40
C SER A 675 28.51 45.32 11.47
N GLY A 676 27.30 45.44 12.01
CA GLY A 676 26.05 45.33 11.25
C GLY A 676 24.81 45.58 12.09
N PHE A 677 23.64 45.29 11.50
CA PHE A 677 22.35 45.31 12.20
C PHE A 677 21.89 43.89 12.51
N VAL A 678 21.30 43.71 13.69
CA VAL A 678 20.68 42.46 14.12
C VAL A 678 19.23 42.74 14.47
N PHE A 679 18.31 42.07 13.79
CA PHE A 679 16.87 42.06 14.08
C PHE A 679 16.29 40.71 13.71
N ASP A 680 15.17 40.37 14.31
CA ASP A 680 14.43 39.12 14.11
C ASP A 680 12.95 39.51 14.00
N VAL A 681 12.37 39.25 12.83
CA VAL A 681 10.97 39.47 12.51
C VAL A 681 10.26 38.15 12.75
N PRO A 682 9.42 38.03 13.78
CA PRO A 682 8.73 36.78 14.04
C PRO A 682 7.78 36.45 12.88
N ASP A 683 7.62 35.15 12.61
CA ASP A 683 6.50 34.67 11.81
C ASP A 683 5.19 35.21 12.39
N LYS A 684 4.28 35.62 11.52
CA LYS A 684 3.11 36.40 11.92
C LYS A 684 1.87 36.11 11.09
N ARG A 685 0.72 36.59 11.56
CA ARG A 685 -0.52 36.58 10.77
C ARG A 685 -0.49 37.69 9.71
N ALA A 686 -1.01 37.41 8.52
CA ALA A 686 -1.16 38.38 7.45
C ALA A 686 -1.98 39.57 7.96
N ASN A 687 -1.54 40.78 7.62
CA ASN A 687 -2.12 42.07 8.02
C ASN A 687 -2.04 42.42 9.53
N ARG A 688 -1.47 41.55 10.38
CA ARG A 688 -1.18 41.86 11.78
C ARG A 688 0.21 42.50 11.91
N PRO A 689 0.36 43.74 12.43
CA PRO A 689 1.66 44.34 12.67
C PRO A 689 2.39 43.68 13.86
N GLU A 690 3.71 43.50 13.73
CA GLU A 690 4.57 43.00 14.81
C GLU A 690 5.66 44.01 15.17
N GLN A 691 6.03 44.08 16.45
CA GLN A 691 7.10 44.95 16.93
C GLN A 691 8.45 44.24 16.84
N VAL A 692 9.42 44.88 16.20
CA VAL A 692 10.76 44.33 15.93
C VAL A 692 11.81 45.30 16.47
N VAL A 693 12.82 44.75 17.17
CA VAL A 693 13.93 45.53 17.72
C VAL A 693 15.13 45.43 16.78
N VAL A 694 15.54 46.56 16.21
CA VAL A 694 16.75 46.68 15.38
C VAL A 694 17.93 47.08 16.27
N LYS A 695 18.94 46.22 16.37
CA LYS A 695 20.16 46.46 17.14
C LYS A 695 21.32 46.79 16.21
N ALA A 696 21.92 47.96 16.37
CA ALA A 696 23.19 48.30 15.73
C ALA A 696 24.33 47.75 16.60
N VAL A 697 25.18 46.88 16.04
CA VAL A 697 26.25 46.24 16.79
C VAL A 697 27.59 46.32 16.08
N LYS A 698 28.67 46.29 16.87
CA LYS A 698 30.04 46.09 16.39
C LYS A 698 30.78 45.11 17.28
N LYS A 699 31.83 44.49 16.77
CA LYS A 699 32.75 43.67 17.53
C LYS A 699 33.54 44.55 18.51
N SER A 700 33.55 44.16 19.78
CA SER A 700 34.40 44.80 20.78
C SER A 700 35.87 44.42 20.56
N ASP A 701 36.76 45.41 20.58
CA ASP A 701 38.21 45.19 20.53
C ASP A 701 38.72 44.38 21.75
N VAL A 702 38.05 44.51 22.91
CA VAL A 702 38.43 43.82 24.15
C VAL A 702 37.79 42.44 24.28
N THR A 703 36.47 42.35 24.34
CA THR A 703 35.75 41.09 24.63
C THR A 703 35.50 40.24 23.40
N GLN A 704 35.70 40.79 22.19
CA GLN A 704 35.37 40.15 20.90
C GLN A 704 33.87 39.82 20.74
N GLN A 705 33.01 40.26 21.67
CA GLN A 705 31.55 40.12 21.61
C GLN A 705 30.90 41.30 20.89
N CYS A 706 29.65 41.11 20.44
CA CYS A 706 28.87 42.20 19.86
C CYS A 706 28.50 43.20 20.95
N VAL A 707 29.00 44.43 20.84
CA VAL A 707 28.64 45.55 21.70
C VAL A 707 27.81 46.58 20.92
N PRO A 708 26.96 47.36 21.59
CA PRO A 708 26.17 48.42 20.95
C PRO A 708 27.01 49.37 20.09
N SER A 709 26.48 49.72 18.93
CA SER A 709 26.91 50.84 18.08
C SER A 709 25.79 51.88 17.99
N PHE A 710 26.10 53.08 17.49
CA PHE A 710 25.13 54.19 17.32
C PHE A 710 24.35 54.59 18.58
N GLN A 711 24.93 54.40 19.76
CA GLN A 711 24.29 54.70 21.04
C GLN A 711 23.86 56.17 21.11
N SER A 712 22.57 56.41 21.41
CA SER A 712 21.98 57.77 21.48
C SER A 712 22.12 58.60 20.20
N GLN A 713 22.13 57.95 19.03
CA GLN A 713 22.21 58.61 17.73
C GLN A 713 20.99 58.33 16.86
N THR A 714 20.60 59.32 16.05
CA THR A 714 19.67 59.13 14.95
C THR A 714 20.45 58.75 13.69
N LYS A 715 20.11 57.62 13.07
CA LYS A 715 20.70 57.18 11.81
C LYS A 715 19.61 56.90 10.78
N THR A 716 19.86 57.28 9.54
CA THR A 716 18.99 56.97 8.41
C THR A 716 19.44 55.65 7.79
N LEU A 717 18.58 54.63 7.86
CA LEU A 717 18.81 53.32 7.26
C LEU A 717 18.03 53.19 5.96
N ASN A 718 18.62 52.50 5.00
CA ASN A 718 17.99 52.07 3.77
C ASN A 718 17.32 50.71 3.97
N PHE A 719 16.00 50.64 3.81
CA PHE A 719 15.21 49.41 3.93
C PHE A 719 14.62 48.97 2.58
N TRP A 720 14.60 47.66 2.35
CA TRP A 720 13.83 47.05 1.29
C TRP A 720 13.38 45.65 1.72
N SER A 721 12.39 45.09 1.03
CA SER A 721 11.95 43.72 1.25
C SER A 721 11.92 42.94 -0.06
N SER A 722 12.30 41.66 -0.03
CA SER A 722 12.21 40.78 -1.19
C SER A 722 11.32 39.58 -0.92
N TYR A 723 10.61 39.14 -1.95
CA TYR A 723 9.82 37.93 -1.90
C TYR A 723 10.72 36.69 -1.95
N GLN A 724 10.56 35.80 -0.98
CA GLN A 724 11.21 34.49 -0.97
C GLN A 724 10.26 33.42 -1.50
N THR A 725 9.00 33.44 -1.05
CA THR A 725 7.95 32.54 -1.56
C THR A 725 6.59 33.23 -1.43
N PRO A 726 5.81 33.39 -2.53
CA PRO A 726 6.18 33.04 -3.91
C PRO A 726 7.26 33.97 -4.47
N SER A 727 8.13 33.48 -5.36
CA SER A 727 9.14 34.32 -6.05
C SER A 727 8.51 35.34 -7.01
N ALA A 728 7.33 35.02 -7.53
CA ALA A 728 6.48 35.89 -8.33
C ALA A 728 5.10 36.02 -7.67
N PRO A 729 4.86 37.07 -6.85
CA PRO A 729 3.56 37.28 -6.21
C PRO A 729 2.48 37.64 -7.24
N ILE A 730 1.26 37.15 -7.01
CA ILE A 730 0.11 37.39 -7.90
C ILE A 730 -0.29 38.87 -7.92
N SER A 731 -0.34 39.47 -6.73
CA SER A 731 -0.58 40.90 -6.53
C SER A 731 0.42 41.40 -5.50
N PRO A 732 1.58 41.94 -5.91
CA PRO A 732 2.60 42.38 -4.98
C PRO A 732 2.04 43.38 -3.97
N LYS A 733 2.22 43.08 -2.68
CA LYS A 733 1.97 44.00 -1.56
C LYS A 733 3.30 44.47 -0.99
N ALA A 734 3.34 45.69 -0.47
CA ALA A 734 4.53 46.21 0.19
C ALA A 734 4.58 45.71 1.65
N VAL A 735 5.77 45.40 2.14
CA VAL A 735 6.03 45.42 3.58
C VAL A 735 5.96 46.87 4.05
N THR A 736 5.41 47.12 5.24
CA THR A 736 5.42 48.43 5.86
C THR A 736 6.26 48.42 7.13
N ILE A 737 7.05 49.47 7.32
CA ILE A 737 7.76 49.77 8.56
C ILE A 737 7.18 51.06 9.12
N ASN A 738 6.66 51.03 10.35
CA ASN A 738 6.01 52.18 10.99
C ASN A 738 4.95 52.83 10.06
N ASN A 739 4.12 51.98 9.43
CA ASN A 739 3.11 52.34 8.42
C ASN A 739 3.65 52.97 7.11
N THR A 740 4.97 53.03 6.92
CA THR A 740 5.59 53.47 5.67
C THR A 740 5.89 52.27 4.79
N ALA A 741 5.35 52.23 3.57
CA ALA A 741 5.66 51.18 2.59
C ALA A 741 7.14 51.26 2.18
N ILE A 742 7.84 50.13 2.27
CA ILE A 742 9.26 50.05 1.87
C ILE A 742 9.39 49.47 0.47
N SER A 743 10.51 49.82 -0.19
CA SER A 743 10.85 49.37 -1.53
C SER A 743 10.98 47.85 -1.61
N SER A 744 10.72 47.29 -2.80
CA SER A 744 10.98 45.88 -3.11
C SER A 744 12.37 45.62 -3.70
N SER A 745 13.22 46.65 -3.79
CA SER A 745 14.51 46.59 -4.50
C SER A 745 15.63 47.28 -3.74
N SER A 746 16.79 46.62 -3.68
CA SER A 746 18.03 47.16 -3.12
C SER A 746 18.62 48.29 -3.96
N ALA A 747 18.26 48.40 -5.25
CA ALA A 747 18.73 49.47 -6.13
C ALA A 747 18.09 50.83 -5.81
N SER A 748 16.90 50.82 -5.22
CA SER A 748 16.14 52.01 -4.83
C SER A 748 15.53 51.81 -3.44
N PRO A 749 16.34 51.71 -2.38
CA PRO A 749 15.84 51.39 -1.05
C PRO A 749 15.10 52.58 -0.43
N THR A 750 14.21 52.30 0.53
CA THR A 750 13.47 53.32 1.27
C THR A 750 14.26 53.77 2.49
N ALA A 751 14.63 55.04 2.53
CA ALA A 751 15.35 55.62 3.67
C ALA A 751 14.41 55.93 4.84
N LEU A 752 14.69 55.39 6.03
CA LEU A 752 13.95 55.64 7.26
C LEU A 752 14.91 56.04 8.39
N SER A 753 14.59 57.13 9.09
CA SER A 753 15.37 57.58 10.25
C SER A 753 14.95 56.83 11.51
N LEU A 754 15.91 56.15 12.13
CA LEU A 754 15.74 55.44 13.40
C LEU A 754 16.53 56.13 14.50
N LEU A 755 15.91 56.29 15.66
CA LEU A 755 16.55 56.75 16.89
C LEU A 755 17.04 55.53 17.67
N PHE A 756 18.36 55.39 17.79
CA PHE A 756 18.98 54.33 18.58
C PHE A 756 19.19 54.79 20.02
N ASP A 757 18.72 53.99 20.97
CA ASP A 757 18.84 54.26 22.41
C ASP A 757 20.27 54.10 22.93
N THR A 758 20.47 54.18 24.26
CA THR A 758 21.78 53.97 24.90
C THR A 758 22.35 52.57 24.71
N ASN A 759 21.51 51.61 24.33
CA ASN A 759 21.87 50.23 24.04
C ASN A 759 22.04 49.98 22.53
N GLY A 760 21.99 51.04 21.69
CA GLY A 760 22.08 50.89 20.25
C GLY A 760 20.88 50.17 19.64
N GLN A 761 19.68 50.34 20.22
CA GLN A 761 18.45 49.67 19.79
C GLN A 761 17.41 50.67 19.31
N ALA A 762 16.66 50.32 18.26
CA ALA A 762 15.52 51.06 17.75
C ALA A 762 14.32 50.12 17.52
N ASN A 763 13.11 50.55 17.88
CA ASN A 763 11.89 49.76 17.64
C ASN A 763 11.25 50.13 16.32
N ILE A 764 10.83 49.12 15.56
CA ILE A 764 10.07 49.28 14.33
C ILE A 764 8.82 48.38 14.36
N SER A 765 7.73 48.84 13.77
CA SER A 765 6.52 48.04 13.55
C SER A 765 6.51 47.52 12.12
N VAL A 766 6.59 46.21 11.93
CA VAL A 766 6.61 45.54 10.61
C VAL A 766 5.23 44.95 10.32
N ASN A 767 4.64 45.27 9.17
CA ASN A 767 3.40 44.62 8.70
C ASN A 767 3.50 44.20 7.23
N TYR A 768 2.76 43.15 6.88
CA TYR A 768 2.60 42.67 5.52
C TYR A 768 1.20 42.05 5.37
N PRO A 769 0.36 42.51 4.42
CA PRO A 769 -1.07 42.19 4.38
C PRO A 769 -1.43 40.88 3.67
N ASP A 770 -0.47 40.17 3.09
CA ASP A 770 -0.71 38.93 2.33
C ASP A 770 0.05 37.74 2.98
N ALA A 771 -0.13 36.55 2.44
CA ALA A 771 0.62 35.35 2.82
C ALA A 771 1.94 35.23 2.05
N GLY A 772 2.93 34.55 2.63
CA GLY A 772 4.18 34.22 1.98
C GLY A 772 5.40 34.40 2.90
N LYS A 773 6.56 33.96 2.41
CA LYS A 773 7.86 34.15 3.05
C LYS A 773 8.56 35.35 2.43
N LEU A 774 9.02 36.29 3.26
CA LEU A 774 9.69 37.51 2.84
C LEU A 774 11.05 37.64 3.52
N GLN A 775 11.95 38.39 2.90
CA GLN A 775 13.18 38.88 3.53
C GLN A 775 13.07 40.39 3.70
N LEU A 776 13.42 40.87 4.88
CA LEU A 776 13.59 42.28 5.19
C LEU A 776 15.08 42.58 5.28
N ASP A 777 15.52 43.62 4.58
CA ASP A 777 16.92 44.04 4.55
C ASP A 777 17.08 45.48 5.03
N ALA A 778 18.20 45.77 5.69
CA ALA A 778 18.60 47.08 6.17
C ALA A 778 20.07 47.37 5.82
N GLN A 779 20.36 48.59 5.37
CA GLN A 779 21.72 49.05 5.10
C GLN A 779 21.96 50.46 5.63
N TYR A 780 23.17 50.68 6.14
CA TYR A 780 23.72 51.99 6.42
C TYR A 780 25.04 52.16 5.67
N ILE A 781 25.17 53.28 4.96
CA ILE A 781 26.41 53.72 4.33
C ILE A 781 26.84 54.98 5.08
N GLY A 782 27.94 54.87 5.83
CA GLY A 782 28.48 55.97 6.60
C GLY A 782 29.00 57.10 5.71
N SER A 783 28.86 58.32 6.21
CA SER A 783 29.37 59.54 5.56
C SER A 783 30.18 60.38 6.55
N GLY A 784 30.96 61.35 6.06
CA GLY A 784 31.82 62.17 6.91
C GLY A 784 32.85 61.34 7.67
N ASN A 785 32.84 61.41 9.02
CA ASN A 785 33.76 60.66 9.89
C ASN A 785 33.54 59.13 9.85
N GLU A 786 32.42 58.67 9.30
CA GLU A 786 32.09 57.25 9.12
C GLU A 786 32.24 56.83 7.65
N GLN A 787 32.90 57.64 6.80
CA GLN A 787 33.10 57.31 5.40
C GLN A 787 33.80 55.95 5.24
N GLY A 788 33.18 55.06 4.47
CA GLY A 788 33.66 53.68 4.27
C GLY A 788 33.08 52.66 5.26
N LEU A 789 32.38 53.08 6.31
CA LEU A 789 31.60 52.18 7.15
C LEU A 789 30.35 51.72 6.39
N VAL A 790 30.21 50.41 6.20
CA VAL A 790 29.00 49.80 5.68
C VAL A 790 28.48 48.83 6.73
N MET A 791 27.25 49.05 7.19
CA MET A 791 26.56 48.13 8.09
C MET A 791 25.33 47.61 7.37
N THR A 792 25.15 46.29 7.39
CA THR A 792 23.98 45.62 6.83
C THR A 792 23.34 44.74 7.88
N GLY A 793 22.05 44.45 7.72
CA GLY A 793 21.37 43.38 8.44
C GLY A 793 20.18 42.91 7.63
N SER A 794 19.82 41.66 7.76
CA SER A 794 18.67 41.09 7.08
C SER A 794 18.07 39.96 7.90
N ASP A 795 16.79 39.72 7.68
CA ASP A 795 16.06 38.64 8.33
C ASP A 795 14.91 38.14 7.44
N GLN A 796 14.49 36.89 7.64
CA GLN A 796 13.40 36.26 6.89
C GLN A 796 12.25 35.86 7.81
N PHE A 797 11.02 36.14 7.39
CA PHE A 797 9.82 35.79 8.14
C PHE A 797 8.68 35.29 7.25
N VAL A 798 7.78 34.49 7.81
CA VAL A 798 6.57 33.99 7.16
C VAL A 798 5.35 34.78 7.64
N SER A 799 4.55 35.23 6.68
CA SER A 799 3.21 35.77 6.90
C SER A 799 2.17 34.71 6.54
N VAL A 800 1.34 34.32 7.50
CA VAL A 800 0.36 33.21 7.38
C VAL A 800 -1.06 33.78 7.37
N PRO A 801 -2.01 33.24 6.57
CA PRO A 801 -3.42 33.61 6.71
C PRO A 801 -3.92 33.46 8.15
N ALA A 802 -4.88 34.30 8.53
CA ALA A 802 -5.50 34.25 9.85
C ALA A 802 -6.60 33.18 9.95
N GLY A 803 -7.30 32.91 8.85
CA GLY A 803 -8.39 31.93 8.79
C GLY A 803 -8.90 31.67 7.38
N LEU A 804 -9.97 30.87 7.29
CA LEU A 804 -10.57 30.40 6.04
C LEU A 804 -12.05 30.78 5.98
N CYS A 805 -12.49 31.34 4.86
CA CYS A 805 -13.90 31.53 4.55
C CYS A 805 -14.39 30.40 3.64
N VAL A 806 -15.40 29.65 4.08
CA VAL A 806 -15.98 28.49 3.38
C VAL A 806 -17.46 28.74 3.12
N LYS A 807 -17.89 28.76 1.85
CA LYS A 807 -19.29 29.04 1.48
C LYS A 807 -19.80 28.08 0.39
N PRO A 808 -21.09 27.72 0.36
CA PRO A 808 -21.68 27.17 -0.85
C PRO A 808 -21.74 28.26 -1.94
N VAL A 809 -21.63 27.86 -3.21
CA VAL A 809 -21.83 28.76 -4.36
C VAL A 809 -23.30 29.19 -4.44
N ASP A 810 -24.21 28.27 -4.14
CA ASP A 810 -25.65 28.43 -4.24
C ASP A 810 -26.23 28.87 -2.90
N ALA A 811 -26.86 30.05 -2.84
CA ALA A 811 -27.47 30.57 -1.63
C ALA A 811 -28.62 29.69 -1.11
N SER A 812 -29.29 28.92 -2.00
CA SER A 812 -30.35 27.99 -1.62
C SER A 812 -29.85 26.75 -0.86
N ALA A 813 -28.53 26.56 -0.78
CA ALA A 813 -27.91 25.51 0.00
C ALA A 813 -28.02 25.75 1.52
N SER A 814 -28.27 27.00 1.93
CA SER A 814 -28.28 27.40 3.34
C SER A 814 -29.49 26.81 4.08
N CYS A 815 -29.21 26.13 5.20
CA CYS A 815 -30.22 25.61 6.12
C CYS A 815 -29.92 26.03 7.57
N PRO A 816 -30.18 27.30 7.95
CA PRO A 816 -29.79 27.82 9.26
C PRO A 816 -30.45 27.09 10.44
N SER A 817 -31.71 26.66 10.30
CA SER A 817 -32.46 25.92 11.33
C SER A 817 -31.94 24.50 11.57
N ALA A 818 -31.17 23.95 10.63
CA ALA A 818 -30.62 22.60 10.70
C ALA A 818 -31.66 21.50 10.97
N ASP A 819 -32.83 21.58 10.36
CA ASP A 819 -33.90 20.61 10.56
C ASP A 819 -34.79 20.46 9.31
N MET A 820 -35.90 19.74 9.47
CA MET A 820 -36.89 19.49 8.40
C MET A 820 -37.66 20.74 7.94
N SER A 821 -37.52 21.89 8.61
CA SER A 821 -38.10 23.15 8.12
C SER A 821 -37.36 23.72 6.91
N CYS A 822 -36.12 23.26 6.64
CA CYS A 822 -35.41 23.62 5.42
C CYS A 822 -36.00 22.91 4.21
N SER A 823 -36.06 23.65 3.09
CA SER A 823 -36.33 23.07 1.77
C SER A 823 -35.26 22.05 1.40
N ALA A 824 -35.64 21.02 0.65
CA ALA A 824 -34.66 20.11 0.05
C ALA A 824 -33.77 20.88 -0.92
N TYR A 825 -32.46 20.67 -0.81
CA TYR A 825 -31.44 21.36 -1.59
C TYR A 825 -30.94 20.50 -2.74
N ARG A 826 -30.54 19.25 -2.45
CA ARG A 826 -29.96 18.31 -3.39
C ARG A 826 -30.27 16.88 -2.98
N LYS A 827 -30.19 15.95 -3.92
CA LYS A 827 -30.20 14.52 -3.58
C LYS A 827 -28.85 14.10 -3.02
N ALA A 828 -28.83 13.13 -2.11
CA ALA A 828 -27.61 12.51 -1.61
C ALA A 828 -26.82 11.94 -2.79
N GLY A 829 -25.54 12.29 -2.88
CA GLY A 829 -24.63 11.99 -3.98
C GLY A 829 -24.72 12.96 -5.17
N GLN A 830 -25.61 13.95 -5.16
CA GLN A 830 -25.68 14.97 -6.22
C GLN A 830 -24.62 16.05 -6.02
N ASN A 831 -24.03 16.50 -7.14
CA ASN A 831 -23.00 17.54 -7.11
C ASN A 831 -23.58 18.92 -6.75
N PHE A 832 -22.80 19.68 -5.99
CA PHE A 832 -23.02 21.09 -5.64
C PHE A 832 -21.68 21.85 -5.63
N GLY A 833 -21.79 23.18 -5.70
CA GLY A 833 -20.64 24.07 -5.73
C GLY A 833 -20.28 24.63 -4.36
N MET A 834 -18.99 24.77 -4.06
CA MET A 834 -18.45 25.46 -2.90
C MET A 834 -17.35 26.44 -3.29
N THR A 835 -17.14 27.46 -2.47
CA THR A 835 -16.01 28.39 -2.56
C THR A 835 -15.21 28.42 -1.27
N LEU A 836 -13.90 28.64 -1.41
CA LEU A 836 -12.97 28.79 -0.32
C LEU A 836 -12.02 29.97 -0.55
N GLN A 837 -11.75 30.74 0.51
CA GLN A 837 -10.76 31.82 0.54
C GLN A 837 -9.95 31.79 1.84
N ALA A 838 -8.65 32.02 1.76
CA ALA A 838 -7.81 32.33 2.89
C ALA A 838 -7.77 33.84 3.13
N MET A 839 -7.89 34.21 4.40
CA MET A 839 -8.22 35.56 4.83
C MET A 839 -7.20 36.04 5.86
N ALA A 840 -6.84 37.32 5.77
CA ALA A 840 -5.91 37.99 6.65
C ALA A 840 -6.56 38.40 7.97
N TRP A 841 -5.73 38.77 8.94
CA TRP A 841 -6.17 39.22 10.25
C TRP A 841 -6.85 40.60 10.14
N GLU A 842 -7.95 40.77 10.87
CA GLU A 842 -8.62 42.07 11.07
C GLU A 842 -8.60 42.49 12.54
N LYS A 843 -8.90 41.55 13.46
CA LYS A 843 -8.91 41.74 14.91
C LYS A 843 -8.58 40.44 15.64
N ASP A 844 -8.15 40.54 16.88
CA ASP A 844 -7.91 39.37 17.74
C ASP A 844 -9.23 38.69 18.14
N GLY A 845 -9.24 37.35 18.16
CA GLY A 845 -10.42 36.56 18.52
C GLY A 845 -11.54 36.52 17.46
N ASP A 846 -11.24 36.86 16.20
CA ASP A 846 -12.20 36.81 15.11
C ASP A 846 -12.70 35.38 14.85
N THR A 847 -14.03 35.22 14.78
CA THR A 847 -14.72 33.95 14.53
C THR A 847 -15.39 33.91 13.15
N ASP A 848 -15.42 35.03 12.42
CA ASP A 848 -16.05 35.13 11.10
C ASP A 848 -15.08 35.70 10.08
N PHE A 849 -14.33 34.82 9.41
CA PHE A 849 -13.41 35.21 8.36
C PHE A 849 -14.10 35.54 7.02
N CYS A 850 -15.43 35.46 6.96
CA CYS A 850 -16.20 35.64 5.75
C CYS A 850 -16.76 37.05 5.57
N SER A 851 -16.45 37.98 6.48
CA SER A 851 -16.94 39.36 6.52
C SER A 851 -15.85 40.31 7.02
N GLY A 852 -15.50 41.35 6.27
CA GLY A 852 -14.56 42.40 6.72
C GLY A 852 -13.07 42.13 6.47
N ASN A 853 -12.64 40.86 6.52
CA ASN A 853 -11.23 40.49 6.34
C ASN A 853 -10.72 40.70 4.90
N LEU A 854 -9.44 41.07 4.77
CA LEU A 854 -8.75 41.11 3.48
C LEU A 854 -8.41 39.68 3.00
N SER A 855 -8.48 39.41 1.70
CA SER A 855 -7.98 38.15 1.15
C SER A 855 -6.44 38.09 1.20
N THR A 856 -5.88 36.88 1.21
CA THR A 856 -4.43 36.64 1.01
C THR A 856 -4.15 36.04 -0.38
N PRO A 857 -4.00 36.86 -1.45
CA PRO A 857 -3.81 36.40 -2.82
C PRO A 857 -2.71 35.36 -3.04
N ASN A 858 -1.58 35.49 -2.33
CA ASN A 858 -0.41 34.65 -2.50
C ASN A 858 -0.52 33.29 -1.79
N PHE A 859 -1.56 33.06 -0.99
CA PHE A 859 -1.75 31.79 -0.31
C PHE A 859 -2.05 30.67 -1.31
N SER A 860 -1.35 29.54 -1.16
CA SER A 860 -1.59 28.32 -1.90
C SER A 860 -1.30 27.12 -1.00
N ASP A 861 -2.00 26.03 -1.25
CA ASP A 861 -1.88 24.78 -0.51
C ASP A 861 -2.28 23.62 -1.43
N GLN A 862 -1.39 22.66 -1.63
CA GLN A 862 -1.61 21.56 -2.58
C GLN A 862 -2.60 20.52 -2.07
N ALA A 863 -2.88 20.49 -0.76
CA ALA A 863 -3.60 19.40 -0.11
C ALA A 863 -4.59 19.88 0.96
N MET A 864 -5.35 20.94 0.66
CA MET A 864 -6.43 21.37 1.57
C MET A 864 -7.45 20.24 1.74
N LYS A 865 -7.70 19.86 3.00
CA LYS A 865 -8.60 18.77 3.35
C LYS A 865 -10.01 19.30 3.61
N LEU A 866 -11.00 18.55 3.12
CA LEU A 866 -12.43 18.81 3.34
C LEU A 866 -13.06 17.65 4.10
N VAL A 867 -13.88 17.96 5.10
CA VAL A 867 -14.59 16.96 5.91
C VAL A 867 -16.02 17.41 6.15
N SER A 868 -16.99 16.53 5.93
CA SER A 868 -18.38 16.75 6.31
C SER A 868 -18.60 16.44 7.77
N LYS A 869 -19.51 17.19 8.39
CA LYS A 869 -20.00 16.97 9.74
C LYS A 869 -21.52 17.05 9.72
N VAL A 870 -22.19 15.99 10.16
CA VAL A 870 -23.65 16.00 10.26
C VAL A 870 -24.09 16.94 11.39
N VAL A 871 -25.08 17.77 11.07
CA VAL A 871 -25.75 18.64 12.03
C VAL A 871 -27.11 18.03 12.38
N ALA A 872 -27.86 17.56 11.38
CA ALA A 872 -29.11 16.85 11.57
C ALA A 872 -29.33 15.76 10.50
N PRO A 873 -29.81 14.56 10.86
CA PRO A 873 -30.08 14.12 12.24
C PRO A 873 -28.80 14.08 13.08
N SER A 874 -28.91 14.31 14.39
CA SER A 874 -27.73 14.39 15.26
C SER A 874 -27.04 13.03 15.36
N ILE A 875 -25.73 13.02 15.63
CA ILE A 875 -24.97 11.78 15.89
C ILE A 875 -25.58 11.00 17.07
N ALA A 876 -26.06 11.71 18.11
CA ALA A 876 -26.71 11.10 19.27
C ALA A 876 -28.00 10.33 18.90
N SER A 877 -28.69 10.73 17.83
CA SER A 877 -29.84 10.03 17.27
C SER A 877 -29.48 9.01 16.20
N GLY A 878 -28.19 8.69 16.00
CA GLY A 878 -27.72 7.75 14.99
C GLY A 878 -27.39 8.38 13.62
N GLY A 879 -27.17 9.69 13.56
CA GLY A 879 -26.73 10.39 12.36
C GLY A 879 -25.27 10.13 12.01
N HIS A 880 -24.97 10.13 10.70
CA HIS A 880 -23.67 9.87 10.10
C HIS A 880 -23.20 11.09 9.29
N ASP A 881 -21.90 11.39 9.34
CA ASP A 881 -21.30 12.57 8.69
C ASP A 881 -21.40 12.58 7.15
N GLY A 882 -21.73 11.44 6.52
CA GLY A 882 -21.66 11.27 5.08
C GLY A 882 -20.23 11.31 4.55
N VAL A 883 -20.04 10.83 3.32
CA VAL A 883 -18.76 10.88 2.62
C VAL A 883 -18.82 11.98 1.58
N LEU A 884 -17.81 12.86 1.59
CA LEU A 884 -17.67 13.89 0.56
C LEU A 884 -17.11 13.29 -0.75
N GLY A 885 -17.65 13.73 -1.88
CA GLY A 885 -17.11 13.40 -3.21
C GLY A 885 -15.72 14.00 -3.46
N VAL A 886 -15.46 15.18 -2.90
CA VAL A 886 -14.14 15.83 -2.90
C VAL A 886 -13.66 15.96 -1.46
N THR A 887 -12.72 15.12 -1.06
CA THR A 887 -12.14 15.08 0.30
C THR A 887 -10.89 15.95 0.44
N SER A 888 -10.27 16.34 -0.67
CA SER A 888 -9.15 17.27 -0.70
C SER A 888 -9.03 17.95 -2.05
N TYR A 889 -8.44 19.13 -2.11
CA TYR A 889 -8.17 19.83 -3.37
C TYR A 889 -6.90 20.71 -3.27
N SER A 890 -6.36 21.08 -4.43
CA SER A 890 -5.25 22.04 -4.53
C SER A 890 -5.81 23.46 -4.57
N HIS A 891 -5.54 24.21 -3.51
CA HIS A 891 -5.84 25.61 -3.38
C HIS A 891 -4.78 26.45 -4.09
N THR A 892 -5.18 27.15 -5.15
CA THR A 892 -4.25 27.94 -5.98
C THR A 892 -4.28 29.42 -5.59
N ALA A 893 -3.13 30.07 -5.69
CA ALA A 893 -2.99 31.51 -5.50
C ALA A 893 -3.67 32.27 -6.64
N GLN A 894 -4.44 33.30 -6.32
CA GLN A 894 -5.19 34.14 -7.28
C GLN A 894 -5.59 35.47 -6.64
N THR A 895 -5.99 36.47 -7.44
CA THR A 895 -6.16 37.88 -7.02
C THR A 895 -7.01 38.10 -5.76
N ASN A 896 -8.02 37.27 -5.50
CA ASN A 896 -8.88 37.32 -4.30
C ASN A 896 -8.85 36.02 -3.48
N ASN A 897 -7.94 35.10 -3.83
CA ASN A 897 -7.81 33.77 -3.26
C ASN A 897 -9.09 32.89 -3.33
N LEU A 898 -10.05 33.20 -4.20
CA LEU A 898 -11.36 32.53 -4.30
C LEU A 898 -11.31 31.24 -5.14
N ASN A 899 -11.08 30.12 -4.50
CA ASN A 899 -11.07 28.81 -5.15
C ASN A 899 -12.49 28.21 -5.17
N THR A 900 -12.93 27.72 -6.34
CA THR A 900 -14.26 27.12 -6.51
C THR A 900 -14.16 25.62 -6.75
N ILE A 901 -14.93 24.85 -5.99
CA ILE A 901 -15.08 23.40 -6.13
C ILE A 901 -16.49 23.15 -6.68
N SER A 902 -16.61 22.79 -7.96
CA SER A 902 -17.91 22.68 -8.64
C SER A 902 -18.58 21.30 -8.54
N ASN A 903 -17.82 20.27 -8.16
CA ASN A 903 -18.23 18.87 -8.14
C ASN A 903 -18.25 18.26 -6.74
N GLN A 904 -18.44 19.07 -5.69
CA GLN A 904 -18.58 18.54 -4.33
C GLN A 904 -19.89 17.75 -4.24
N SER A 905 -19.91 16.65 -3.50
CA SER A 905 -21.13 15.89 -3.23
C SER A 905 -21.07 15.33 -1.82
N ILE A 906 -22.21 14.93 -1.26
CA ILE A 906 -22.26 14.24 0.03
C ILE A 906 -23.12 12.99 -0.08
N SER A 907 -22.61 11.86 0.39
CA SER A 907 -23.25 10.55 0.17
C SER A 907 -24.55 10.35 0.96
N GLU A 908 -24.89 11.27 1.86
CA GLU A 908 -25.95 11.08 2.85
C GLU A 908 -27.03 12.15 2.86
N VAL A 909 -28.18 11.78 3.43
CA VAL A 909 -29.31 12.68 3.68
C VAL A 909 -29.12 13.46 4.98
N GLY A 910 -29.76 14.63 5.07
CA GLY A 910 -29.67 15.48 6.26
C GLY A 910 -29.11 16.87 5.98
N VAL A 911 -28.60 17.51 7.02
CA VAL A 911 -28.00 18.85 7.01
C VAL A 911 -26.59 18.75 7.57
N PHE A 912 -25.63 19.37 6.89
CA PHE A 912 -24.20 19.19 7.15
C PHE A 912 -23.45 20.52 7.21
N GLN A 913 -22.40 20.58 8.01
CA GLN A 913 -21.34 21.58 7.85
C GLN A 913 -20.17 20.93 7.12
N ILE A 914 -19.59 21.67 6.18
CA ILE A 914 -18.34 21.27 5.54
C ILE A 914 -17.22 22.08 6.15
N THR A 915 -16.19 21.38 6.60
CA THR A 915 -14.99 21.97 7.17
C THR A 915 -13.87 21.96 6.16
N ALA A 916 -13.01 22.97 6.22
CA ALA A 916 -11.79 23.05 5.42
C ALA A 916 -10.58 23.25 6.32
N GLN A 917 -9.54 22.46 6.08
CA GLN A 917 -8.31 22.47 6.85
C GLN A 917 -7.12 22.63 5.90
N ALA A 918 -6.31 23.65 6.15
CA ALA A 918 -5.04 23.84 5.45
C ALA A 918 -3.95 22.90 6.02
N SER A 919 -2.94 22.63 5.21
CA SER A 919 -1.73 21.92 5.60
C SER A 919 -1.05 22.63 6.79
N PRO A 920 -0.54 21.87 7.79
CA PRO A 920 0.11 22.47 8.95
C PRO A 920 1.45 23.14 8.57
N ASN A 921 1.89 24.07 9.40
CA ASN A 921 3.19 24.73 9.36
C ASN A 921 3.48 25.38 8.00
N TYR A 922 2.58 26.26 7.54
CA TYR A 922 2.70 26.96 6.26
C TYR A 922 4.11 27.56 6.09
N LEU A 923 4.82 27.14 5.04
CA LEU A 923 6.21 27.52 4.74
C LEU A 923 7.22 27.33 5.90
N GLY A 924 6.97 26.36 6.77
CA GLY A 924 7.84 26.04 7.91
C GLY A 924 7.54 26.82 9.18
N SER A 925 6.45 27.61 9.19
CA SER A 925 6.05 28.37 10.38
C SER A 925 5.67 27.47 11.56
N ALA A 926 5.79 28.01 12.77
CA ALA A 926 5.47 27.28 14.00
C ALA A 926 4.01 26.84 14.04
N SER A 927 3.74 25.69 14.68
CA SER A 927 2.38 25.12 14.81
C SER A 927 1.38 26.04 15.51
N SER A 928 1.85 26.99 16.33
CA SER A 928 1.03 28.05 16.95
C SER A 928 0.42 29.03 15.93
N LEU A 929 0.94 29.07 14.71
CA LEU A 929 0.46 29.89 13.59
C LEU A 929 -0.31 29.08 12.55
N ASN A 930 -0.62 27.81 12.82
CA ASN A 930 -1.48 27.01 11.94
C ASN A 930 -2.80 27.74 11.68
N ILE A 931 -3.22 27.71 10.41
CA ILE A 931 -4.48 28.31 9.98
C ILE A 931 -5.62 27.51 10.64
N PRO A 932 -6.52 28.17 11.40
CA PRO A 932 -7.66 27.50 12.02
C PRO A 932 -8.57 26.82 10.99
N ILE A 933 -9.27 25.77 11.41
CA ILE A 933 -10.26 25.08 10.57
C ILE A 933 -11.38 26.07 10.20
N GLY A 934 -11.67 26.18 8.91
CA GLY A 934 -12.80 26.92 8.40
C GLY A 934 -14.07 26.07 8.43
N TYR A 935 -15.20 26.67 8.78
CA TYR A 935 -16.51 26.01 8.81
C TYR A 935 -17.45 26.71 7.85
N SER A 936 -18.18 25.93 7.04
CA SER A 936 -19.34 26.47 6.32
C SER A 936 -20.50 26.74 7.28
N ALA A 937 -21.45 27.57 6.84
CA ALA A 937 -22.80 27.52 7.38
C ALA A 937 -23.42 26.12 7.18
N ASN A 938 -24.54 25.86 7.84
CA ASN A 938 -25.30 24.62 7.66
C ASN A 938 -25.81 24.51 6.22
N ILE A 939 -25.46 23.41 5.54
CA ILE A 939 -25.79 23.12 4.15
C ILE A 939 -26.78 21.95 4.10
N GLY A 940 -27.91 22.14 3.44
CA GLY A 940 -28.94 21.11 3.32
C GLY A 940 -30.29 21.69 2.93
N ARG A 941 -31.35 20.89 2.86
CA ARG A 941 -31.40 19.49 3.26
C ARG A 941 -31.12 18.54 2.10
N PHE A 942 -30.29 17.53 2.33
CA PHE A 942 -30.08 16.44 1.37
C PHE A 942 -31.16 15.36 1.53
N VAL A 943 -31.71 14.87 0.41
CA VAL A 943 -32.78 13.85 0.35
C VAL A 943 -32.34 12.59 -0.39
N PRO A 944 -32.99 11.43 -0.20
CA PRO A 944 -32.68 10.26 -1.01
C PRO A 944 -32.90 10.54 -2.51
N ASP A 945 -32.21 9.80 -3.36
CA ASP A 945 -32.48 9.84 -4.79
C ASP A 945 -33.71 9.01 -5.15
N ARG A 946 -33.76 7.78 -4.64
CA ARG A 946 -34.76 6.78 -5.00
C ARG A 946 -34.98 5.72 -3.92
N PHE A 947 -36.09 5.01 -4.00
CA PHE A 947 -36.45 3.89 -3.12
C PHE A 947 -36.42 2.57 -3.88
N LEU A 948 -35.59 1.63 -3.45
CA LEU A 948 -35.49 0.30 -4.03
C LEU A 948 -36.36 -0.69 -3.26
N VAL A 949 -37.31 -1.32 -3.93
CA VAL A 949 -38.09 -2.46 -3.40
C VAL A 949 -37.32 -3.75 -3.70
N GLY A 950 -37.07 -4.55 -2.66
CA GLY A 950 -36.29 -5.79 -2.74
C GLY A 950 -36.73 -6.81 -1.70
N ASP A 951 -36.01 -7.94 -1.63
CA ASP A 951 -36.25 -9.03 -0.66
C ASP A 951 -37.73 -9.48 -0.62
N VAL A 952 -38.37 -9.49 -1.80
CA VAL A 952 -39.81 -9.72 -1.98
C VAL A 952 -40.13 -11.21 -1.85
N SER A 953 -41.16 -11.52 -1.07
CA SER A 953 -41.84 -12.82 -1.06
C SER A 953 -43.34 -12.60 -1.09
N VAL A 954 -44.04 -13.23 -2.04
CA VAL A 954 -45.50 -13.25 -2.12
C VAL A 954 -45.89 -14.69 -2.41
N LEU A 955 -46.61 -15.34 -1.49
CA LEU A 955 -47.06 -16.72 -1.67
C LEU A 955 -48.58 -16.76 -1.71
N PRO A 956 -49.19 -17.56 -2.60
CA PRO A 956 -50.62 -17.81 -2.56
C PRO A 956 -51.05 -18.46 -1.24
N ALA A 957 -52.29 -18.21 -0.80
CA ALA A 957 -52.84 -18.82 0.41
C ALA A 957 -53.10 -20.33 0.26
N CYS A 958 -53.32 -20.80 -0.96
CA CYS A 958 -53.67 -22.19 -1.26
C CYS A 958 -52.83 -22.75 -2.42
N GLY A 959 -51.59 -23.17 -2.13
CA GLY A 959 -50.71 -23.76 -3.15
C GLY A 959 -50.37 -22.79 -4.28
N SER A 960 -51.15 -22.81 -5.36
CA SER A 960 -50.96 -22.01 -6.58
C SER A 960 -51.89 -20.79 -6.69
N PHE A 961 -52.91 -20.65 -5.84
CA PHE A 961 -53.90 -19.58 -5.93
C PHE A 961 -54.34 -19.06 -4.56
N SER A 962 -55.04 -17.93 -4.53
CA SER A 962 -55.79 -17.49 -3.36
C SER A 962 -57.22 -17.15 -3.76
N TYR A 963 -58.17 -17.30 -2.84
CA TYR A 963 -59.50 -16.73 -3.02
C TYR A 963 -59.48 -15.22 -2.79
N MET A 964 -60.35 -14.46 -3.46
CA MET A 964 -60.60 -13.05 -3.10
C MET A 964 -61.15 -12.99 -1.67
N ASP A 965 -60.76 -11.96 -0.92
CA ASP A 965 -60.91 -11.81 0.55
C ASP A 965 -60.05 -12.76 1.42
N GLN A 966 -59.38 -13.76 0.83
CA GLN A 966 -58.50 -14.65 1.58
C GLN A 966 -57.14 -13.97 1.86
N PRO A 967 -56.70 -13.89 3.12
CA PRO A 967 -55.38 -13.35 3.43
C PRO A 967 -54.25 -14.28 2.98
N PHE A 968 -53.23 -13.74 2.30
CA PHE A 968 -52.05 -14.45 1.83
C PHE A 968 -50.74 -13.76 2.30
N PRO A 969 -49.68 -14.53 2.62
CA PRO A 969 -48.45 -13.96 3.19
C PRO A 969 -47.64 -13.16 2.17
N MET A 970 -47.10 -12.03 2.62
CA MET A 970 -46.27 -11.14 1.82
C MET A 970 -45.17 -10.49 2.68
N SER A 971 -43.94 -10.44 2.19
CA SER A 971 -42.82 -9.74 2.83
C SER A 971 -41.96 -8.99 1.80
N MET A 972 -41.30 -7.91 2.21
CA MET A 972 -40.35 -7.15 1.39
C MET A 972 -39.46 -6.24 2.23
N SER A 973 -38.38 -5.75 1.64
CA SER A 973 -37.60 -4.61 2.13
C SER A 973 -37.65 -3.44 1.15
N ILE A 974 -37.61 -2.22 1.69
CA ILE A 974 -37.57 -0.98 0.90
C ILE A 974 -36.38 -0.17 1.39
N LYS A 975 -35.48 0.20 0.48
CA LYS A 975 -34.21 0.88 0.79
C LYS A 975 -34.18 2.27 0.17
N ALA A 976 -33.94 3.31 0.97
CA ALA A 976 -33.69 4.67 0.52
C ALA A 976 -32.23 4.77 0.07
N LEU A 977 -32.01 5.12 -1.20
CA LEU A 977 -30.70 5.10 -1.82
C LEU A 977 -30.25 6.51 -2.24
N ASN A 978 -28.95 6.75 -2.18
CA ASN A 978 -28.32 7.90 -2.81
C ASN A 978 -28.14 7.65 -4.33
N ILE A 979 -27.66 8.66 -5.07
CA ILE A 979 -27.43 8.55 -6.53
C ILE A 979 -26.51 7.37 -6.89
N GLY A 980 -25.48 7.12 -6.07
CA GLY A 980 -24.53 6.01 -6.23
C GLY A 980 -25.09 4.62 -5.90
N GLY A 981 -26.31 4.52 -5.39
CA GLY A 981 -26.97 3.27 -5.05
C GLY A 981 -26.67 2.74 -3.64
N ALA A 982 -25.97 3.49 -2.79
CA ALA A 982 -25.77 3.14 -1.40
C ALA A 982 -26.98 3.57 -0.55
N VAL A 983 -27.28 2.82 0.51
CA VAL A 983 -28.36 3.13 1.45
C VAL A 983 -28.01 4.40 2.24
N THR A 984 -28.96 5.33 2.30
CA THR A 984 -28.85 6.55 3.10
C THR A 984 -29.27 6.28 4.54
N GLN A 985 -28.31 5.99 5.40
CA GLN A 985 -28.47 5.65 6.81
C GLN A 985 -29.05 6.78 7.65
N ASN A 986 -28.93 8.04 7.23
CA ASN A 986 -29.58 9.17 7.90
C ASN A 986 -31.10 9.27 7.61
N TYR A 987 -31.64 8.38 6.78
CA TYR A 987 -33.06 8.38 6.44
C TYR A 987 -33.88 7.57 7.47
N PHE A 988 -34.23 8.24 8.56
CA PHE A 988 -35.09 7.76 9.66
C PHE A 988 -35.79 8.97 10.30
N PRO A 989 -36.79 8.78 11.21
CA PRO A 989 -37.55 9.91 11.75
C PRO A 989 -36.64 10.95 12.43
N PRO A 990 -36.83 12.26 12.18
CA PRO A 990 -37.91 12.88 11.40
C PRO A 990 -37.63 13.07 9.89
N PHE A 991 -36.49 12.60 9.37
CA PHE A 991 -36.07 12.77 7.98
C PHE A 991 -36.69 11.75 7.01
N SER A 992 -37.31 10.68 7.52
CA SER A 992 -38.04 9.70 6.72
C SER A 992 -39.54 10.00 6.65
N LEU A 993 -40.01 10.42 5.48
CA LEU A 993 -41.42 10.77 5.26
C LEU A 993 -42.13 9.83 4.28
N ALA A 994 -41.38 8.95 3.60
CA ALA A 994 -41.95 8.13 2.56
C ALA A 994 -42.95 7.09 3.08
N THR A 995 -44.07 6.96 2.36
CA THR A 995 -45.07 5.89 2.53
C THR A 995 -45.10 5.00 1.30
N ALA A 996 -45.60 3.78 1.43
CA ALA A 996 -45.82 2.88 0.28
C ALA A 996 -47.23 2.28 0.30
N LYS A 997 -47.76 1.96 -0.88
CA LYS A 997 -49.05 1.28 -1.05
C LYS A 997 -48.97 0.19 -2.12
N LEU A 998 -49.82 -0.83 -1.99
CA LEU A 998 -50.00 -1.85 -3.02
C LEU A 998 -50.85 -1.29 -4.15
N VAL A 999 -50.47 -1.57 -5.40
CA VAL A 999 -51.27 -1.34 -6.60
C VAL A 999 -51.45 -2.67 -7.32
N GLY A 1000 -52.49 -2.82 -8.14
CA GLY A 1000 -52.69 -4.06 -8.86
C GLY A 1000 -53.62 -3.92 -10.05
N GLU A 1001 -53.41 -4.75 -11.05
CA GLU A 1001 -54.26 -4.83 -12.25
C GLU A 1001 -54.24 -6.26 -12.79
N ASN A 1002 -55.28 -6.67 -13.51
CA ASN A 1002 -55.34 -8.01 -14.08
C ASN A 1002 -55.03 -7.97 -15.57
N ASN A 1003 -54.05 -8.77 -16.01
CA ASN A 1003 -53.70 -8.91 -17.42
C ASN A 1003 -53.37 -7.57 -18.12
N ASN A 1004 -52.73 -6.63 -17.40
CA ASN A 1004 -52.29 -5.33 -17.92
C ASN A 1004 -53.41 -4.55 -18.64
N ASN A 1005 -54.62 -4.58 -18.06
CA ASN A 1005 -55.81 -3.99 -18.65
C ASN A 1005 -55.99 -2.50 -18.29
N GLY A 1006 -55.10 -1.93 -17.46
CA GLY A 1006 -55.17 -0.54 -16.99
C GLY A 1006 -56.33 -0.26 -16.03
N VAL A 1007 -56.95 -1.28 -15.46
CA VAL A 1007 -58.00 -1.13 -14.44
C VAL A 1007 -57.35 -1.23 -13.06
N ASP A 1008 -57.15 -0.09 -12.40
CA ASP A 1008 -56.49 -0.03 -11.10
C ASP A 1008 -57.37 -0.63 -9.98
N LEU A 1009 -56.88 -1.72 -9.40
CA LEU A 1009 -57.50 -2.45 -8.29
C LEU A 1009 -56.93 -2.05 -6.91
N GLN A 1010 -56.13 -0.97 -6.82
CA GLN A 1010 -55.50 -0.51 -5.57
C GLN A 1010 -56.49 -0.31 -4.42
N SER A 1011 -57.72 0.13 -4.69
CA SER A 1011 -58.75 0.32 -3.65
C SER A 1011 -59.24 -0.98 -3.02
N ARG A 1012 -58.99 -2.12 -3.67
CA ARG A 1012 -59.38 -3.46 -3.22
C ARG A 1012 -58.25 -4.20 -2.53
N LEU A 1013 -57.01 -3.73 -2.65
CA LEU A 1013 -55.85 -4.32 -2.00
C LEU A 1013 -55.72 -3.81 -0.55
N SER A 1014 -55.22 -4.68 0.32
CA SER A 1014 -54.87 -4.34 1.70
C SER A 1014 -53.85 -3.20 1.81
N THR A 1015 -53.92 -2.37 2.85
CA THR A 1015 -52.96 -1.29 3.13
C THR A 1015 -51.59 -1.84 3.51
N LEU A 1016 -50.53 -1.37 2.83
CA LEU A 1016 -49.15 -1.73 3.15
C LEU A 1016 -48.65 -0.96 4.39
N PRO A 1017 -48.06 -1.61 5.42
CA PRO A 1017 -47.70 -0.97 6.69
C PRO A 1017 -46.35 -0.21 6.62
N VAL A 1018 -46.17 0.63 5.59
CA VAL A 1018 -44.96 1.45 5.41
C VAL A 1018 -45.32 2.92 5.59
N ASN A 1019 -44.84 3.50 6.69
CA ASN A 1019 -45.00 4.92 7.02
C ASN A 1019 -43.67 5.52 7.50
N ALA A 1020 -43.69 6.80 7.87
CA ALA A 1020 -42.51 7.53 8.33
C ALA A 1020 -41.71 6.80 9.42
N ALA A 1021 -42.38 6.16 10.39
CA ALA A 1021 -41.75 5.43 11.50
C ALA A 1021 -41.23 4.04 11.11
N SER A 1022 -41.61 3.51 9.95
CA SER A 1022 -41.14 2.21 9.47
C SER A 1022 -39.67 2.23 9.03
N TRP A 1023 -39.10 3.41 8.78
CA TRP A 1023 -37.74 3.59 8.29
C TRP A 1023 -36.73 3.60 9.43
N VAL A 1024 -35.82 2.63 9.42
CA VAL A 1024 -34.68 2.55 10.33
C VAL A 1024 -33.43 2.55 9.48
N GLN A 1025 -32.63 3.60 9.61
CA GLN A 1025 -31.39 3.81 8.88
C GLN A 1025 -31.50 3.55 7.36
N GLY A 1026 -32.52 4.13 6.74
CA GLY A 1026 -32.75 4.02 5.31
C GLY A 1026 -33.40 2.73 4.85
N VAL A 1027 -33.87 1.87 5.75
CA VAL A 1027 -34.58 0.63 5.41
C VAL A 1027 -35.94 0.57 6.10
N ALA A 1028 -37.00 0.37 5.32
CA ALA A 1028 -38.31 -0.05 5.82
C ALA A 1028 -38.54 -1.52 5.50
N THR A 1029 -39.10 -2.28 6.44
CA THR A 1029 -39.35 -3.72 6.28
C THR A 1029 -40.82 -4.05 6.46
N VAL A 1030 -41.31 -4.95 5.62
CA VAL A 1030 -42.60 -5.63 5.78
C VAL A 1030 -42.27 -7.09 6.00
N ASP A 1031 -42.52 -7.58 7.21
CA ASP A 1031 -42.16 -8.95 7.57
C ASP A 1031 -43.16 -9.99 7.05
N GLY A 1032 -42.80 -11.27 7.19
CA GLY A 1032 -43.65 -12.39 6.77
C GLY A 1032 -44.89 -12.62 7.63
N ALA A 1033 -45.16 -11.80 8.66
CA ALA A 1033 -46.41 -11.84 9.40
C ALA A 1033 -47.50 -11.01 8.71
N TYR A 1034 -47.12 -10.09 7.82
CA TYR A 1034 -48.09 -9.36 7.01
C TYR A 1034 -48.90 -10.30 6.11
N ARG A 1035 -50.21 -10.08 6.08
CA ARG A 1035 -51.17 -10.85 5.29
C ARG A 1035 -51.92 -9.90 4.37
N ALA A 1036 -51.53 -9.90 3.10
CA ALA A 1036 -52.19 -9.12 2.08
C ALA A 1036 -53.50 -9.81 1.65
N TYR A 1037 -54.44 -9.05 1.09
CA TYR A 1037 -55.64 -9.61 0.48
C TYR A 1037 -56.12 -8.70 -0.65
N LEU A 1038 -56.91 -9.27 -1.56
CA LEU A 1038 -57.67 -8.53 -2.56
C LEU A 1038 -59.15 -8.74 -2.25
N ASN A 1039 -59.86 -7.67 -1.89
CA ASN A 1039 -61.29 -7.73 -1.63
C ASN A 1039 -62.07 -8.13 -2.89
N ARG A 1040 -63.18 -8.86 -2.77
CA ARG A 1040 -64.16 -9.04 -3.86
C ARG A 1040 -64.71 -7.69 -4.36
N VAL A 1041 -65.29 -7.69 -5.56
CA VAL A 1041 -66.01 -6.50 -6.04
C VAL A 1041 -67.15 -6.17 -5.08
N THR A 1042 -67.40 -4.88 -4.85
CA THR A 1042 -68.56 -4.46 -4.05
C THR A 1042 -69.83 -4.87 -4.78
N LEU A 1043 -70.70 -5.61 -4.08
CA LEU A 1043 -71.97 -6.07 -4.60
C LEU A 1043 -72.80 -4.90 -5.18
N ASN A 1044 -73.33 -5.08 -6.39
CA ASN A 1044 -74.31 -4.18 -6.98
C ASN A 1044 -75.53 -4.95 -7.47
N VAL A 1045 -76.58 -4.95 -6.64
CA VAL A 1045 -77.86 -5.64 -6.93
C VAL A 1045 -78.58 -5.05 -8.14
N THR A 1046 -78.43 -3.75 -8.42
CA THR A 1046 -79.10 -3.05 -9.52
C THR A 1046 -78.54 -3.46 -10.88
N THR A 1047 -77.25 -3.75 -10.95
CA THR A 1047 -76.57 -4.19 -12.19
C THR A 1047 -76.35 -5.71 -12.25
N ASN A 1048 -76.93 -6.46 -11.30
CA ASN A 1048 -76.74 -7.90 -11.15
C ASN A 1048 -75.26 -8.33 -11.07
N LEU A 1049 -74.41 -7.49 -10.45
CA LEU A 1049 -72.97 -7.75 -10.31
C LEU A 1049 -72.70 -8.41 -8.94
N TYR A 1050 -72.67 -9.74 -8.96
CA TYR A 1050 -72.38 -10.56 -7.77
C TYR A 1050 -71.02 -11.27 -7.88
N GLN A 1051 -70.57 -11.54 -9.09
CA GLN A 1051 -69.35 -12.30 -9.39
C GLN A 1051 -68.23 -11.38 -9.88
N ASP A 1052 -66.99 -11.85 -9.76
CA ASP A 1052 -65.82 -11.13 -10.23
C ASP A 1052 -64.71 -12.09 -10.65
N GLY A 1053 -63.80 -11.61 -11.49
CA GLY A 1053 -62.69 -12.38 -12.03
C GLY A 1053 -63.12 -13.48 -13.02
N PRO A 1054 -62.30 -14.52 -13.20
CA PRO A 1054 -61.10 -14.84 -12.44
C PRO A 1054 -59.95 -13.89 -12.80
N PHE A 1055 -59.07 -13.61 -11.84
CA PHE A 1055 -57.83 -12.90 -12.09
C PHE A 1055 -56.68 -13.89 -12.12
N GLU A 1056 -56.46 -14.51 -13.27
CA GLU A 1056 -55.40 -15.52 -13.47
C GLU A 1056 -54.01 -14.87 -13.69
N LEU A 1057 -53.96 -13.56 -13.96
CA LEU A 1057 -52.75 -12.78 -14.20
C LEU A 1057 -52.79 -11.46 -13.43
N LEU A 1058 -53.12 -11.51 -12.13
CA LEU A 1058 -53.14 -10.32 -11.29
C LEU A 1058 -51.70 -9.88 -10.99
N ASP A 1059 -51.26 -8.80 -11.60
CA ASP A 1059 -50.01 -8.16 -11.21
C ASP A 1059 -50.23 -7.34 -9.94
N ILE A 1060 -49.32 -7.51 -8.99
CA ILE A 1060 -49.26 -6.72 -7.75
C ILE A 1060 -47.95 -5.95 -7.77
N GLY A 1061 -48.04 -4.64 -7.51
CA GLY A 1061 -46.90 -3.73 -7.43
C GLY A 1061 -46.89 -2.90 -6.17
N VAL A 1062 -45.77 -2.23 -5.93
CA VAL A 1062 -45.55 -1.30 -4.83
C VAL A 1062 -45.27 0.09 -5.38
N GLN A 1063 -46.11 1.05 -5.00
CA GLN A 1063 -45.92 2.47 -5.28
C GLN A 1063 -45.44 3.19 -4.02
N LEU A 1064 -44.47 4.09 -4.15
CA LEU A 1064 -43.96 4.92 -3.05
C LEU A 1064 -44.29 6.40 -3.26
N LEU A 1065 -44.51 7.11 -2.16
CA LEU A 1065 -44.69 8.55 -2.10
C LEU A 1065 -43.71 9.15 -1.10
N ASP A 1066 -42.90 10.13 -1.52
CA ASP A 1066 -41.85 10.77 -0.70
C ASP A 1066 -42.43 11.63 0.46
N ASN A 1067 -43.63 12.17 0.30
CA ASN A 1067 -44.37 12.99 1.27
C ASN A 1067 -43.59 14.14 1.92
N ASP A 1068 -42.43 14.53 1.37
CA ASP A 1068 -41.69 15.70 1.83
C ASP A 1068 -42.55 16.96 1.67
N PRO A 1069 -42.85 17.72 2.74
CA PRO A 1069 -43.67 18.92 2.67
C PRO A 1069 -42.91 20.12 2.09
N ARG A 1070 -41.58 20.02 1.91
CA ARG A 1070 -40.72 21.09 1.38
C ARG A 1070 -39.71 20.55 0.35
N PRO A 1071 -40.19 19.88 -0.71
CA PRO A 1071 -39.33 19.15 -1.65
C PRO A 1071 -38.55 20.08 -2.59
N ASN A 1072 -38.97 21.33 -2.77
CA ASN A 1072 -38.34 22.29 -3.70
C ASN A 1072 -38.16 21.71 -5.13
N GLY A 1073 -39.13 20.91 -5.58
CA GLY A 1073 -39.06 20.20 -6.86
C GLY A 1073 -38.17 18.95 -6.87
N LEU A 1074 -37.53 18.59 -5.75
CA LEU A 1074 -36.75 17.37 -5.59
C LEU A 1074 -37.59 16.31 -4.87
N TYR A 1075 -38.01 15.30 -5.61
CA TYR A 1075 -38.70 14.13 -5.07
C TYR A 1075 -37.85 12.88 -5.26
N SER A 1076 -37.81 12.04 -4.24
CA SER A 1076 -37.37 10.65 -4.35
C SER A 1076 -38.42 9.84 -5.11
N TYR A 1077 -37.96 8.94 -5.99
CA TYR A 1077 -38.85 8.10 -6.83
C TYR A 1077 -38.63 6.61 -6.57
N VAL A 1078 -39.58 5.76 -6.96
CA VAL A 1078 -39.39 4.30 -6.91
C VAL A 1078 -38.36 3.85 -7.94
N ALA A 1079 -37.39 3.03 -7.55
CA ALA A 1079 -36.32 2.58 -8.43
C ALA A 1079 -36.82 1.48 -9.39
N LEU A 1080 -36.39 1.57 -10.66
CA LEU A 1080 -36.70 0.60 -11.72
C LEU A 1080 -38.20 0.22 -11.79
N PRO A 1081 -39.11 1.21 -11.86
CA PRO A 1081 -40.53 0.92 -11.94
C PRO A 1081 -40.84 0.27 -13.29
N ASP A 1082 -41.67 -0.76 -13.25
CA ASP A 1082 -42.07 -1.59 -14.39
C ASP A 1082 -43.58 -1.85 -14.41
N MET A 1083 -44.35 -1.07 -13.64
CA MET A 1083 -45.80 -1.16 -13.54
C MET A 1083 -46.46 0.22 -13.41
N ASP A 1084 -47.62 0.38 -14.05
CA ASP A 1084 -48.58 1.47 -13.81
C ASP A 1084 -50.00 0.91 -13.96
N ALA A 1085 -50.62 0.60 -12.82
CA ALA A 1085 -51.90 -0.11 -12.72
C ALA A 1085 -53.08 0.62 -13.38
N ALA A 1086 -52.92 1.91 -13.69
CA ALA A 1086 -53.95 2.74 -14.33
C ALA A 1086 -53.79 2.82 -15.85
N SER A 1087 -52.82 2.10 -16.44
CA SER A 1087 -52.51 2.17 -17.88
C SER A 1087 -52.40 0.77 -18.48
N SER A 1088 -52.87 0.59 -19.72
CA SER A 1088 -52.74 -0.67 -20.46
C SER A 1088 -51.54 -0.64 -21.41
N GLY A 1089 -50.86 -1.77 -21.60
CA GLY A 1089 -49.80 -1.94 -22.62
C GLY A 1089 -48.37 -1.83 -22.05
N ALA A 1090 -47.37 -1.64 -22.90
CA ALA A 1090 -45.99 -1.53 -22.43
C ALA A 1090 -45.81 -0.28 -21.57
N CYS A 1091 -45.48 -0.46 -20.30
CA CYS A 1091 -45.35 0.63 -19.35
C CYS A 1091 -44.11 1.48 -19.65
N THR A 1092 -44.31 2.72 -20.07
CA THR A 1092 -43.24 3.67 -20.46
C THR A 1092 -42.97 4.75 -19.41
N ASN A 1093 -43.96 5.08 -18.57
CA ASN A 1093 -43.87 6.03 -17.47
C ASN A 1093 -44.32 5.38 -16.14
N CYS A 1094 -43.71 4.25 -15.81
CA CYS A 1094 -44.10 3.44 -14.66
C CYS A 1094 -43.92 4.19 -13.35
N ASN A 1095 -44.88 3.99 -12.43
CA ASN A 1095 -44.93 4.66 -11.13
C ASN A 1095 -44.88 3.68 -9.95
N ALA A 1096 -44.84 2.38 -10.24
CA ALA A 1096 -44.77 1.30 -9.26
C ALA A 1096 -43.78 0.22 -9.68
N LYS A 1097 -43.27 -0.54 -8.70
CA LYS A 1097 -42.47 -1.73 -8.93
C LYS A 1097 -43.36 -2.97 -8.85
N LYS A 1098 -43.50 -3.73 -9.93
CA LYS A 1098 -44.14 -5.05 -9.92
C LYS A 1098 -43.36 -5.99 -9.01
N ILE A 1099 -44.06 -6.60 -8.06
CA ILE A 1099 -43.48 -7.52 -7.07
C ILE A 1099 -43.92 -8.97 -7.30
N SER A 1100 -45.07 -9.20 -7.93
CA SER A 1100 -45.55 -10.55 -8.24
C SER A 1100 -46.68 -10.56 -9.28
N THR A 1101 -46.95 -11.74 -9.84
CA THR A 1101 -48.18 -12.06 -10.57
C THR A 1101 -48.86 -13.20 -9.82
N GLN A 1102 -50.15 -13.08 -9.51
CA GLN A 1102 -50.90 -14.00 -8.67
C GLN A 1102 -52.20 -14.46 -9.34
N ILE A 1103 -52.66 -15.66 -8.96
CA ILE A 1103 -53.98 -16.19 -9.33
C ILE A 1103 -54.96 -15.92 -8.19
N LEU A 1104 -55.94 -15.06 -8.44
CA LEU A 1104 -57.00 -14.69 -7.50
C LEU A 1104 -58.37 -15.10 -8.05
N ARG A 1105 -59.09 -15.92 -7.28
CA ARG A 1105 -60.39 -16.49 -7.69
C ARG A 1105 -61.51 -16.03 -6.77
N HIS A 1106 -62.65 -15.66 -7.34
CA HIS A 1106 -63.87 -15.45 -6.55
C HIS A 1106 -64.48 -16.83 -6.28
N GLY A 1107 -64.42 -17.30 -5.04
CA GLY A 1107 -64.86 -18.63 -4.64
C GLY A 1107 -66.20 -18.69 -3.92
N ARG A 1108 -66.82 -19.87 -3.94
CA ARG A 1108 -67.93 -20.25 -3.06
C ARG A 1108 -67.90 -21.74 -2.76
N VAL A 1109 -68.46 -22.19 -1.65
CA VAL A 1109 -68.75 -23.62 -1.44
C VAL A 1109 -70.23 -23.88 -1.72
N VAL A 1110 -70.54 -25.01 -2.36
CA VAL A 1110 -71.91 -25.43 -2.64
C VAL A 1110 -72.11 -26.90 -2.23
N MET A 1111 -73.34 -27.25 -1.90
CA MET A 1111 -73.71 -28.59 -1.48
C MET A 1111 -74.95 -29.05 -2.25
N ASP A 1112 -74.99 -30.33 -2.63
CA ASP A 1112 -76.19 -30.93 -3.23
C ASP A 1112 -77.06 -31.61 -2.16
N ASN A 1113 -78.37 -31.66 -2.38
CA ASN A 1113 -79.23 -32.47 -1.51
C ASN A 1113 -78.88 -33.96 -1.62
N THR A 1114 -78.99 -34.70 -0.51
CA THR A 1114 -78.77 -36.15 -0.49
C THR A 1114 -79.98 -36.87 0.09
N TYR A 1115 -80.25 -38.10 -0.36
CA TYR A 1115 -81.44 -38.87 0.01
C TYR A 1115 -81.13 -40.36 0.09
N GLY A 1116 -81.79 -41.06 1.02
CA GLY A 1116 -81.68 -42.51 1.14
C GLY A 1116 -82.38 -43.09 2.36
N PRO A 1117 -82.21 -44.40 2.60
CA PRO A 1117 -82.80 -45.06 3.76
C PRO A 1117 -82.16 -44.53 5.05
N GLU A 1118 -82.97 -44.44 6.10
CA GLU A 1118 -82.57 -43.98 7.44
C GLU A 1118 -81.49 -44.86 8.10
N THR A 1119 -81.27 -46.07 7.57
CA THR A 1119 -80.28 -47.05 8.04
C THR A 1119 -78.88 -46.86 7.45
N GLU A 1120 -78.71 -45.98 6.45
CA GLU A 1120 -77.43 -45.78 5.76
C GLU A 1120 -76.79 -44.42 6.09
N ILE A 1121 -75.49 -44.32 5.81
CA ILE A 1121 -74.77 -43.05 5.79
C ILE A 1121 -75.04 -42.38 4.44
N LEU A 1122 -75.73 -41.24 4.46
CA LEU A 1122 -75.97 -40.45 3.26
C LEU A 1122 -74.74 -39.60 2.94
N ARG A 1123 -74.29 -39.67 1.69
CA ARG A 1123 -73.15 -38.89 1.18
C ARG A 1123 -73.69 -37.64 0.49
N MET A 1124 -73.34 -36.47 1.02
CA MET A 1124 -73.68 -35.17 0.46
C MET A 1124 -72.46 -34.61 -0.28
N PRO A 1125 -72.49 -34.56 -1.62
CA PRO A 1125 -71.43 -33.94 -2.40
C PRO A 1125 -71.26 -32.48 -1.99
N THR A 1126 -70.04 -32.12 -1.58
CA THR A 1126 -69.68 -30.76 -1.19
C THR A 1126 -68.50 -30.31 -2.04
N ARG A 1127 -68.63 -29.18 -2.73
CA ARG A 1127 -67.62 -28.68 -3.67
C ARG A 1127 -67.31 -27.20 -3.46
N ALA A 1128 -66.03 -26.86 -3.48
CA ALA A 1128 -65.53 -25.50 -3.60
C ALA A 1128 -65.48 -25.14 -5.09
N GLU A 1129 -66.24 -24.12 -5.48
CA GLU A 1129 -66.31 -23.60 -6.84
C GLU A 1129 -65.64 -22.23 -6.92
N TYR A 1130 -65.25 -21.84 -8.13
CA TYR A 1130 -64.89 -20.46 -8.44
C TYR A 1130 -65.58 -19.98 -9.71
N TRP A 1131 -65.74 -18.66 -9.84
CA TRP A 1131 -66.25 -18.04 -11.06
C TRP A 1131 -65.16 -17.99 -12.12
N ASN A 1132 -65.38 -18.61 -13.27
CA ASN A 1132 -64.41 -18.63 -14.38
C ASN A 1132 -64.64 -17.52 -15.43
N GLY A 1133 -65.51 -16.55 -15.13
CA GLY A 1133 -65.91 -15.47 -16.03
C GLY A 1133 -67.30 -15.68 -16.62
N THR A 1134 -67.74 -16.94 -16.75
CA THR A 1134 -69.03 -17.30 -17.36
C THR A 1134 -69.87 -18.22 -16.47
N ASN A 1135 -69.24 -19.15 -15.76
CA ASN A 1135 -69.91 -20.14 -14.92
C ASN A 1135 -69.14 -20.36 -13.61
N TRP A 1136 -69.85 -20.87 -12.62
CA TRP A 1136 -69.23 -21.47 -11.45
C TRP A 1136 -68.74 -22.87 -11.79
N VAL A 1137 -67.47 -23.14 -11.55
CA VAL A 1137 -66.82 -24.41 -11.86
C VAL A 1137 -66.04 -24.92 -10.65
N LEU A 1138 -65.88 -26.24 -10.55
CA LEU A 1138 -65.10 -26.88 -9.48
C LEU A 1138 -63.67 -26.31 -9.43
N ASN A 1139 -63.21 -25.90 -8.25
CA ASN A 1139 -61.83 -25.49 -8.05
C ASN A 1139 -60.94 -26.71 -7.75
N GLY A 1140 -60.51 -27.42 -8.79
CA GLY A 1140 -59.65 -28.59 -8.67
C GLY A 1140 -58.29 -28.34 -8.00
N ASP A 1141 -57.85 -27.10 -7.90
CA ASP A 1141 -56.59 -26.72 -7.24
C ASP A 1141 -56.73 -26.59 -5.72
N ASP A 1142 -57.96 -26.54 -5.18
CA ASP A 1142 -58.19 -26.37 -3.75
C ASP A 1142 -57.92 -27.67 -2.97
N SER A 1143 -56.85 -27.63 -2.18
CA SER A 1143 -56.44 -28.69 -1.26
C SER A 1143 -56.18 -28.18 0.15
N CYS A 1144 -56.59 -26.94 0.45
CA CYS A 1144 -56.27 -26.25 1.70
C CYS A 1144 -57.51 -25.72 2.45
N THR A 1145 -58.66 -25.58 1.77
CA THR A 1145 -59.89 -25.11 2.43
C THR A 1145 -60.31 -26.10 3.50
N ILE A 1146 -60.62 -25.57 4.68
CA ILE A 1146 -61.13 -26.33 5.82
C ILE A 1146 -62.57 -25.91 6.08
N ALA A 1147 -63.47 -26.89 6.24
CA ALA A 1147 -64.86 -26.65 6.63
C ALA A 1147 -65.16 -27.32 7.98
N THR A 1148 -66.01 -26.68 8.80
CA THR A 1148 -66.45 -27.23 10.08
C THR A 1148 -67.77 -27.98 9.88
N TYR A 1149 -67.70 -29.30 9.91
CA TYR A 1149 -68.82 -30.19 9.58
C TYR A 1149 -69.73 -30.54 10.75
N ASN A 1150 -69.44 -30.16 11.99
CA ASN A 1150 -70.32 -30.51 13.10
C ASN A 1150 -71.66 -29.78 13.00
N LEU A 1151 -72.73 -30.37 13.53
CA LEU A 1151 -74.02 -29.70 13.67
C LEU A 1151 -74.03 -28.94 14.99
N GLY A 1152 -74.32 -27.64 14.94
CA GLY A 1152 -74.47 -26.78 16.11
C GLY A 1152 -75.85 -26.89 16.78
N SER A 1153 -76.83 -27.53 16.14
CA SER A 1153 -78.18 -27.74 16.67
C SER A 1153 -78.73 -29.12 16.29
N GLN A 1154 -79.52 -29.71 17.19
CA GLN A 1154 -80.34 -30.92 16.97
C GLN A 1154 -81.84 -30.59 17.02
N VAL A 1155 -82.19 -29.30 16.92
CA VAL A 1155 -83.56 -28.80 16.88
C VAL A 1155 -83.67 -27.71 15.81
N ASP A 1156 -84.89 -27.45 15.38
CA ASP A 1156 -85.20 -26.34 14.48
C ASP A 1156 -84.70 -25.01 15.01
N ASN A 1157 -84.00 -24.29 14.13
CA ASN A 1157 -83.55 -22.94 14.41
C ASN A 1157 -83.40 -22.17 13.09
N ALA A 1158 -84.47 -21.46 12.72
CA ALA A 1158 -84.48 -20.63 11.52
C ALA A 1158 -83.42 -19.51 11.56
N GLY A 1159 -83.04 -19.00 12.74
CA GLY A 1159 -82.00 -17.96 12.86
C GLY A 1159 -80.61 -18.47 12.52
N LEU A 1160 -80.31 -19.73 12.85
CA LEU A 1160 -79.05 -20.40 12.54
C LEU A 1160 -79.10 -21.22 11.25
N GLY A 1161 -80.28 -21.40 10.66
CA GLY A 1161 -80.43 -22.15 9.42
C GLY A 1161 -80.65 -23.65 9.51
N TYR A 1162 -81.09 -24.11 10.68
CA TYR A 1162 -81.37 -25.51 10.94
C TYR A 1162 -82.87 -25.77 10.78
N ASN A 1163 -83.22 -26.82 10.04
CA ASN A 1163 -84.59 -27.26 9.81
C ASN A 1163 -84.67 -28.78 9.76
N PHE A 1164 -85.56 -29.37 10.55
CA PHE A 1164 -85.84 -30.78 10.76
C PHE A 1164 -87.34 -30.98 10.53
N ASP A 1165 -87.71 -31.68 9.46
CA ASP A 1165 -89.12 -31.91 9.11
C ASP A 1165 -89.40 -33.41 8.91
N PRO A 1166 -90.14 -34.08 9.83
CA PRO A 1166 -90.68 -33.53 11.09
C PRO A 1166 -89.59 -33.30 12.15
N ASP A 1167 -89.93 -32.68 13.29
CA ASP A 1167 -89.02 -32.56 14.44
C ASP A 1167 -88.46 -33.92 14.89
N LEU A 1168 -87.21 -33.93 15.39
CA LEU A 1168 -86.59 -35.11 15.98
C LEU A 1168 -87.37 -35.57 17.23
N ALA A 1169 -87.79 -36.84 17.24
CA ALA A 1169 -88.44 -37.44 18.40
C ALA A 1169 -87.44 -37.76 19.54
N THR A 1170 -87.94 -37.94 20.76
CA THR A 1170 -87.10 -38.30 21.92
C THR A 1170 -86.27 -39.56 21.64
N GLY A 1171 -84.96 -39.44 21.81
CA GLY A 1171 -84.00 -40.50 21.57
C GLY A 1171 -83.36 -40.52 20.17
N GLN A 1172 -83.88 -39.73 19.21
CA GLN A 1172 -83.29 -39.56 17.88
C GLN A 1172 -82.22 -38.46 17.87
N SER A 1173 -81.22 -38.60 17.00
CA SER A 1173 -80.23 -37.56 16.73
C SER A 1173 -79.63 -37.74 15.33
N ILE A 1174 -79.04 -36.67 14.80
CA ILE A 1174 -78.35 -36.65 13.51
C ILE A 1174 -76.89 -36.34 13.74
N THR A 1175 -76.01 -37.18 13.22
CA THR A 1175 -74.58 -36.89 13.18
C THR A 1175 -74.16 -36.52 11.78
N ARG A 1176 -73.34 -35.46 11.70
CA ARG A 1176 -72.68 -35.02 10.47
C ARG A 1176 -71.18 -35.12 10.67
N THR A 1177 -70.51 -35.83 9.78
CA THR A 1177 -69.06 -36.03 9.80
C THR A 1177 -68.48 -35.74 8.43
N GLY A 1178 -67.30 -35.12 8.34
CA GLY A 1178 -66.55 -35.08 7.09
C GLY A 1178 -65.75 -36.37 6.90
N ALA A 1179 -65.67 -36.90 5.67
CA ALA A 1179 -64.65 -37.92 5.36
C ALA A 1179 -63.22 -37.37 5.56
N SER A 1180 -63.04 -36.05 5.45
CA SER A 1180 -61.88 -35.22 5.78
C SER A 1180 -62.38 -33.83 6.22
N SER A 1181 -61.62 -33.09 7.03
CA SER A 1181 -61.90 -31.66 7.33
C SER A 1181 -61.36 -30.70 6.28
N VAL A 1182 -60.47 -31.17 5.39
CA VAL A 1182 -59.85 -30.40 4.31
C VAL A 1182 -60.40 -30.86 2.97
N PHE A 1183 -60.78 -29.93 2.10
CA PHE A 1183 -61.14 -30.23 0.71
C PHE A 1183 -59.96 -30.91 -0.01
N GLN A 1184 -60.25 -31.82 -0.92
CA GLN A 1184 -59.24 -32.48 -1.76
C GLN A 1184 -59.64 -32.33 -3.22
N ALA A 1185 -58.83 -31.61 -4.00
CA ALA A 1185 -59.17 -31.20 -5.37
C ALA A 1185 -60.55 -30.51 -5.46
N GLY A 1186 -60.83 -29.62 -4.51
CA GLY A 1186 -62.05 -28.83 -4.45
C GLY A 1186 -63.30 -29.60 -4.02
N GLN A 1187 -63.20 -30.84 -3.54
CA GLN A 1187 -64.38 -31.63 -3.16
C GLN A 1187 -64.17 -32.52 -1.94
N PHE A 1188 -65.28 -32.86 -1.26
CA PHE A 1188 -65.37 -33.98 -0.32
C PHE A 1188 -66.83 -34.43 -0.13
N ASP A 1189 -67.02 -35.62 0.46
CA ASP A 1189 -68.34 -36.11 0.88
C ASP A 1189 -68.62 -35.70 2.34
N LEU A 1190 -69.67 -34.91 2.54
CA LEU A 1190 -70.23 -34.64 3.86
C LEU A 1190 -71.17 -35.79 4.23
N LEU A 1191 -70.86 -36.53 5.28
CA LEU A 1191 -71.55 -37.76 5.66
C LEU A 1191 -72.61 -37.47 6.71
N TRP A 1192 -73.83 -37.87 6.44
CA TRP A 1192 -74.99 -37.68 7.33
C TRP A 1192 -75.52 -39.04 7.78
N ARG A 1193 -75.77 -39.18 9.08
CA ARG A 1193 -76.27 -40.42 9.67
C ARG A 1193 -77.34 -40.13 10.71
N ALA A 1194 -78.48 -40.80 10.56
CA ALA A 1194 -79.48 -40.87 11.62
C ALA A 1194 -79.06 -41.88 12.69
N LEU A 1195 -79.25 -41.50 13.95
CA LEU A 1195 -78.99 -42.33 15.12
C LEU A 1195 -80.22 -42.34 16.02
N THR A 1196 -80.39 -43.42 16.76
CA THR A 1196 -81.41 -43.53 17.81
C THR A 1196 -80.85 -44.25 19.02
N SER A 1197 -81.17 -43.74 20.21
CA SER A 1197 -80.89 -44.38 21.51
C SER A 1197 -82.07 -45.26 21.97
N SER A 1198 -83.27 -45.06 21.40
CA SER A 1198 -84.46 -45.88 21.59
C SER A 1198 -85.52 -45.55 20.52
N GLY A 1199 -86.21 -46.56 19.97
CA GLY A 1199 -87.25 -46.36 18.95
C GLY A 1199 -86.73 -46.39 17.51
N ASN A 1200 -87.54 -45.93 16.55
CA ASN A 1200 -87.18 -45.93 15.14
C ASN A 1200 -86.14 -44.85 14.80
N LEU A 1201 -85.30 -45.11 13.80
CA LEU A 1201 -84.40 -44.10 13.22
C LEU A 1201 -85.20 -42.93 12.63
N TYR A 1202 -84.58 -41.76 12.59
CA TYR A 1202 -85.21 -40.55 12.04
C TYR A 1202 -85.54 -40.72 10.57
N ARG A 1203 -86.79 -40.41 10.20
CA ARG A 1203 -87.28 -40.39 8.82
C ARG A 1203 -87.86 -39.00 8.56
N GLY A 1204 -87.17 -38.20 7.77
CA GLY A 1204 -87.47 -36.79 7.59
C GLY A 1204 -86.35 -36.04 6.87
N GLN A 1205 -86.53 -34.75 6.68
CA GLN A 1205 -85.55 -33.83 6.11
C GLN A 1205 -84.69 -33.21 7.21
N VAL A 1206 -83.40 -33.01 6.93
CA VAL A 1206 -82.51 -32.20 7.77
C VAL A 1206 -81.76 -31.21 6.88
N THR A 1207 -81.98 -29.91 7.07
CA THR A 1207 -81.25 -28.82 6.42
C THR A 1207 -80.37 -28.13 7.46
N ALA A 1208 -79.07 -27.98 7.20
CA ALA A 1208 -78.17 -27.22 8.06
C ALA A 1208 -77.07 -26.52 7.26
N PRO A 1209 -76.53 -25.38 7.74
CA PRO A 1209 -75.38 -24.74 7.13
C PRO A 1209 -74.10 -25.57 7.32
N LEU A 1210 -73.18 -25.48 6.37
CA LEU A 1210 -71.79 -25.92 6.55
C LEU A 1210 -70.94 -24.68 6.77
N GLU A 1211 -70.34 -24.55 7.95
CA GLU A 1211 -69.45 -23.44 8.27
C GLU A 1211 -68.19 -23.53 7.40
N VAL A 1212 -68.00 -22.52 6.54
CA VAL A 1212 -66.87 -22.38 5.63
C VAL A 1212 -66.14 -21.07 5.88
N PRO A 1213 -64.90 -20.90 5.40
CA PRO A 1213 -64.23 -19.61 5.47
C PRO A 1213 -65.07 -18.51 4.79
N THR A 1214 -65.04 -17.30 5.35
CA THR A 1214 -65.88 -16.18 4.88
C THR A 1214 -65.70 -15.86 3.39
N TRP A 1215 -64.49 -16.06 2.85
CA TRP A 1215 -64.17 -15.94 1.42
C TRP A 1215 -64.70 -17.09 0.54
N LEU A 1216 -65.54 -17.98 1.08
CA LEU A 1216 -66.27 -19.03 0.37
C LEU A 1216 -67.78 -19.02 0.66
N GLU A 1217 -68.25 -18.06 1.45
CA GLU A 1217 -69.67 -17.78 1.60
C GLU A 1217 -70.25 -17.15 0.32
N TRP A 1218 -71.56 -17.30 0.15
CA TRP A 1218 -72.29 -16.79 -1.02
C TRP A 1218 -73.69 -16.27 -0.68
N TYR A 1219 -74.25 -15.49 -1.60
CA TYR A 1219 -75.59 -14.89 -1.52
C TYR A 1219 -76.69 -15.91 -1.86
N TRP A 1220 -76.91 -16.90 -0.99
CA TRP A 1220 -77.79 -18.06 -1.25
C TRP A 1220 -79.31 -17.78 -1.27
N ASN A 1221 -79.77 -16.64 -0.74
CA ASN A 1221 -81.20 -16.25 -0.65
C ASN A 1221 -82.14 -17.38 -0.17
N TRP A 1222 -81.78 -18.05 0.94
CA TRP A 1222 -82.37 -19.33 1.34
C TRP A 1222 -83.69 -19.22 2.15
N ASN A 1223 -84.03 -18.06 2.70
CA ASN A 1223 -85.22 -17.82 3.55
C ASN A 1223 -85.90 -16.46 3.29
N GLY A 1224 -85.66 -15.85 2.14
CA GLY A 1224 -86.09 -14.47 1.89
C GLY A 1224 -85.29 -13.41 2.68
N VAL A 1225 -84.20 -13.79 3.36
CA VAL A 1225 -83.18 -12.83 3.81
C VAL A 1225 -82.47 -12.29 2.59
N SER A 1226 -82.34 -10.96 2.60
CA SER A 1226 -81.84 -10.10 1.51
C SER A 1226 -80.76 -10.75 0.63
N PRO A 1227 -80.81 -10.57 -0.71
CA PRO A 1227 -79.77 -11.05 -1.64
C PRO A 1227 -78.40 -10.37 -1.46
N THR A 1228 -78.17 -9.69 -0.33
CA THR A 1228 -77.01 -8.83 -0.05
C THR A 1228 -76.13 -9.31 1.09
N SER A 1229 -76.50 -10.38 1.79
CA SER A 1229 -75.68 -10.95 2.88
C SER A 1229 -74.98 -12.23 2.42
N LEU A 1230 -73.67 -12.31 2.66
CA LEU A 1230 -72.93 -13.56 2.57
C LEU A 1230 -73.42 -14.53 3.65
N SER A 1231 -73.49 -15.80 3.29
CA SER A 1231 -73.95 -16.86 4.17
C SER A 1231 -73.30 -18.19 3.82
N ASP A 1232 -73.13 -19.03 4.85
CA ASP A 1232 -72.73 -20.42 4.68
C ASP A 1232 -73.66 -21.19 3.73
N PRO A 1233 -73.12 -22.12 2.92
CA PRO A 1233 -73.91 -22.97 2.06
C PRO A 1233 -74.78 -23.93 2.87
N ARG A 1234 -75.93 -24.30 2.29
CA ARG A 1234 -76.93 -25.17 2.92
C ARG A 1234 -77.47 -26.17 1.90
N ALA A 1235 -77.71 -27.38 2.37
CA ALA A 1235 -78.36 -28.45 1.63
C ALA A 1235 -79.08 -29.37 2.62
N SER A 1236 -79.94 -30.23 2.09
CA SER A 1236 -80.83 -31.08 2.86
C SER A 1236 -80.47 -32.56 2.70
N ALA A 1237 -80.40 -33.28 3.83
CA ALA A 1237 -80.34 -34.73 3.88
C ALA A 1237 -81.74 -35.29 4.16
N PHE A 1238 -82.23 -36.19 3.31
CA PHE A 1238 -83.55 -36.81 3.41
C PHE A 1238 -83.43 -38.29 3.80
N PHE A 1239 -83.85 -38.61 5.03
CA PHE A 1239 -83.84 -39.97 5.56
C PHE A 1239 -85.21 -40.64 5.40
N GLY A 1240 -85.22 -41.93 5.06
CA GLY A 1240 -86.46 -42.72 4.92
C GLY A 1240 -87.10 -42.72 3.54
N ARG A 1241 -86.36 -42.29 2.52
CA ARG A 1241 -86.75 -42.36 1.10
C ARG A 1241 -86.04 -43.54 0.41
N TYR A 1242 -86.76 -44.25 -0.46
CA TYR A 1242 -86.17 -45.36 -1.22
C TYR A 1242 -85.16 -44.84 -2.24
N ARG A 1243 -83.91 -45.28 -2.14
CA ARG A 1243 -82.88 -45.08 -3.16
C ARG A 1243 -82.92 -46.26 -4.13
N GLY A 1244 -83.34 -46.02 -5.37
CA GLY A 1244 -83.25 -47.01 -6.45
C GLY A 1244 -81.78 -47.35 -6.78
N HIS A 1245 -81.57 -48.54 -7.34
CA HIS A 1245 -80.23 -49.05 -7.71
C HIS A 1245 -79.52 -48.12 -8.70
N ASP A 1246 -78.21 -47.87 -8.51
CA ASP A 1246 -77.37 -46.93 -9.29
C ASP A 1246 -77.21 -47.25 -10.81
N ARG A 1247 -77.96 -48.23 -11.36
CA ARG A 1247 -77.97 -48.61 -12.78
C ARG A 1247 -79.23 -48.18 -13.54
N ILE A 1248 -80.16 -47.48 -12.89
CA ILE A 1248 -81.40 -47.01 -13.53
C ILE A 1248 -81.28 -45.51 -13.82
N ILE A 1249 -81.22 -45.14 -15.10
CA ILE A 1249 -80.94 -43.79 -15.62
C ILE A 1249 -82.21 -42.94 -15.90
N TYR A 1250 -83.41 -43.43 -15.58
CA TYR A 1250 -84.62 -42.60 -15.62
C TYR A 1250 -85.71 -43.08 -14.66
N TRP A 1251 -86.27 -42.16 -13.88
CA TRP A 1251 -87.54 -42.31 -13.16
C TRP A 1251 -88.45 -41.15 -13.58
N ARG A 1252 -89.68 -41.47 -13.99
CA ARG A 1252 -90.75 -40.50 -14.29
C ARG A 1252 -91.76 -40.57 -13.15
N GLU A 1253 -91.79 -39.56 -12.28
CA GLU A 1253 -92.94 -39.36 -11.40
C GLU A 1253 -94.11 -38.82 -12.23
N VAL A 1254 -95.28 -39.45 -12.07
CA VAL A 1254 -96.56 -38.94 -12.57
C VAL A 1254 -97.41 -38.71 -11.33
N ASN A 1255 -97.54 -37.43 -10.96
CA ASN A 1255 -98.30 -36.80 -9.85
C ASN A 1255 -98.82 -37.68 -8.73
#